data_AF-A0A6A6X4Q7-F1
#
_entry.id   AF-A0A6A6X4Q7-F1
#
_cell.length_a   1.000
_cell.length_b   1.000
_cell.length_c   1.000
_cell.angle_alpha   90.00
_cell.angle_beta   90.00
_cell.angle_gamma   90.00
#
_symmetry.space_group_name_H-M   'P 1'
#
loop_
_entity.id
_entity.type
_entity.pdbx_description
1 polymer ?
#
loop_
_entity_poly.entity_id
_entity_poly.type
_entity_poly.pdbx_seq_one_letter_code
_entity_poly.pdbx_strand_id
1 'polypeptide(L)'
;MSPTTSSFSGPWCKALSDLHTSIKSMPEKYKADFNKLSDESLAAVCNPSHLHVWETDSDIDNLLQLTQTIVKIRTLAGASQPQSQGKNAGPGMLILTEVKEKEGRDNFARVCGLVKHLTGIDGRKHLDGGVSAFGGIVVVRGVDNRHTPAASKDGKTAYGDETRSEMNKAVRRVNVAIERIFKLDVFASEFNKKLVWHHGPVIHFLLHWINTTSPYLRSSLTGITIHSALSFTSSNGVQPSPLGRLNTLPALATLEEYTRTLGISAVFLDTAAQLVTFEYLTTYMYFFGYYINTLLPAPLTRIHLHSAQDRLVAFAFRLWGACNSKYGADVVKTVQANLDHGKARAWASACVSAASYTKDACQAAALDPEIHHAVQLADSPFETFGAGNGAGLSAFARLMVGPGAASPSQYSVAAPLEISFAGASMAQFRACSPSSLRLLLPSPSLPIAPSHTPANVTPSPAQAQLETITARIQGTMMGVLERVRQDKGMPRIEDEERGMWKEVVKACGVALDGCKGRLPKGVDEKVGFVREKLARGTWGYALGAPSSAGGVRNPATAPVPAPSPESWLSGFGSWRQQSDFVACPPQLRPSTFPHQTPRHARLQAHQSCRGHSLRPDSMRLDNRRLMLLSGTFEPDVRAPRKKALRAPSEDGPSTPRTPRV
;
A
#
# COMPACT_ATOMS: atom_id res chain seq x y z
N MET A 1 0.81 -38.06 25.70
CA MET A 1 1.26 -38.44 24.35
C MET A 1 0.96 -37.27 23.42
N SER A 2 1.96 -36.72 22.73
CA SER A 2 1.71 -35.74 21.67
C SER A 2 1.20 -36.47 20.43
N PRO A 3 0.20 -35.96 19.70
CA PRO A 3 -0.20 -36.54 18.43
C PRO A 3 0.97 -36.42 17.44
N THR A 4 1.33 -37.51 16.78
CA THR A 4 2.35 -37.52 15.73
C THR A 4 1.80 -36.81 14.50
N THR A 5 2.20 -35.55 14.30
CA THR A 5 1.88 -34.78 13.10
C THR A 5 2.39 -35.52 11.86
N SER A 6 1.52 -35.65 10.87
CA SER A 6 1.80 -36.42 9.66
C SER A 6 2.68 -35.61 8.71
N SER A 7 3.92 -36.05 8.48
CA SER A 7 4.86 -35.33 7.62
C SER A 7 4.53 -35.52 6.14
N PHE A 8 4.45 -34.40 5.42
CA PHE A 8 4.17 -34.32 3.99
C PHE A 8 5.20 -33.43 3.30
N SER A 9 5.70 -33.88 2.16
CA SER A 9 6.52 -33.06 1.25
C SER A 9 6.09 -33.34 -0.18
N GLY A 10 5.60 -32.32 -0.88
CA GLY A 10 5.21 -32.41 -2.28
C GLY A 10 6.42 -32.40 -3.24
N PRO A 11 6.17 -32.51 -4.56
CA PRO A 11 7.19 -32.29 -5.58
C PRO A 11 7.73 -30.85 -5.55
N TRP A 12 8.99 -30.69 -5.95
CA TRP A 12 9.61 -29.38 -6.15
C TRP A 12 8.98 -28.65 -7.36
N CYS A 13 8.37 -27.52 -7.08
CA CYS A 13 7.69 -26.63 -8.01
C CYS A 13 8.66 -25.59 -8.59
N LYS A 14 8.34 -25.05 -9.77
CA LYS A 14 8.98 -23.85 -10.32
C LYS A 14 8.01 -22.71 -10.54
N ALA A 15 6.72 -22.98 -10.77
CA ALA A 15 5.66 -22.00 -10.89
C ALA A 15 4.53 -22.21 -9.88
N LEU A 16 3.74 -21.16 -9.62
CA LEU A 16 2.56 -21.21 -8.75
C LEU A 16 1.52 -22.25 -9.19
N SER A 17 1.39 -22.51 -10.50
CA SER A 17 0.55 -23.57 -11.08
C SER A 17 0.86 -24.94 -10.47
N ASP A 18 2.14 -25.22 -10.28
CA ASP A 18 2.64 -26.51 -9.82
C ASP A 18 2.35 -26.65 -8.32
N LEU A 19 2.53 -25.56 -7.56
CA LEU A 19 2.18 -25.50 -6.13
C LEU A 19 0.67 -25.68 -5.92
N HIS A 20 -0.17 -24.97 -6.67
CA HIS A 20 -1.63 -25.16 -6.59
C HIS A 20 -2.05 -26.59 -6.94
N THR A 21 -1.40 -27.20 -7.93
CA THR A 21 -1.62 -28.61 -8.30
C THR A 21 -1.20 -29.55 -7.17
N SER A 22 -0.01 -29.33 -6.59
CA SER A 22 0.56 -30.10 -5.47
C SER A 22 -0.29 -30.03 -4.20
N ILE A 23 -0.83 -28.85 -3.86
CA ILE A 23 -1.77 -28.68 -2.74
C ILE A 23 -3.10 -29.38 -3.04
N LYS A 24 -3.63 -29.25 -4.27
CA LYS A 24 -4.90 -29.89 -4.68
C LYS A 24 -4.81 -31.43 -4.71
N SER A 25 -3.65 -31.98 -5.07
CA SER A 25 -3.40 -33.44 -5.10
C SER A 25 -2.92 -34.01 -3.76
N MET A 26 -2.83 -33.21 -2.70
CA MET A 26 -2.42 -33.67 -1.37
C MET A 26 -3.30 -34.83 -0.87
N PRO A 27 -2.72 -35.98 -0.46
CA PRO A 27 -3.50 -37.08 0.10
C PRO A 27 -4.26 -36.67 1.37
N GLU A 28 -5.52 -37.08 1.48
CA GLU A 28 -6.49 -36.59 2.50
C GLU A 28 -5.94 -36.61 3.94
N LYS A 29 -5.20 -37.68 4.28
CA LYS A 29 -4.58 -37.88 5.61
C LYS A 29 -3.64 -36.75 6.06
N TYR A 30 -3.12 -35.93 5.14
CA TYR A 30 -2.24 -34.80 5.44
C TYR A 30 -2.97 -33.44 5.46
N LYS A 31 -4.16 -33.34 4.86
CA LYS A 31 -4.87 -32.06 4.70
C LYS A 31 -5.29 -31.45 6.03
N ALA A 32 -5.64 -32.29 7.02
CA ALA A 32 -6.01 -31.82 8.36
C ALA A 32 -4.84 -31.07 9.04
N ASP A 33 -3.63 -31.64 9.03
CA ASP A 33 -2.44 -30.98 9.58
C ASP A 33 -2.04 -29.73 8.77
N PHE A 34 -2.12 -29.79 7.44
CA PHE A 34 -1.82 -28.66 6.56
C PHE A 34 -2.78 -27.47 6.77
N ASN A 35 -4.08 -27.73 6.81
CA ASN A 35 -5.11 -26.72 7.06
C ASN A 35 -4.98 -26.14 8.47
N LYS A 36 -4.78 -26.99 9.50
CA LYS A 36 -4.52 -26.56 10.87
C LYS A 36 -3.33 -25.60 10.95
N LEU A 37 -2.19 -25.94 10.34
CA LEU A 37 -1.01 -25.05 10.31
C LEU A 37 -1.28 -23.75 9.57
N SER A 38 -2.17 -23.74 8.57
CA SER A 38 -2.62 -22.52 7.87
C SER A 38 -3.51 -21.66 8.79
N ASP A 39 -4.52 -22.25 9.44
CA ASP A 39 -5.42 -21.58 10.38
C ASP A 39 -4.67 -21.00 11.58
N GLU A 40 -3.75 -21.76 12.19
CA GLU A 40 -2.89 -21.31 13.29
C GLU A 40 -2.00 -20.13 12.86
N SER A 41 -1.43 -20.18 11.64
CA SER A 41 -0.61 -19.08 11.10
C SER A 41 -1.45 -17.82 10.88
N LEU A 42 -2.64 -17.96 10.28
CA LEU A 42 -3.54 -16.84 9.99
C LEU A 42 -4.13 -16.23 11.26
N ALA A 43 -4.51 -17.05 12.24
CA ALA A 43 -4.97 -16.59 13.55
C ALA A 43 -3.87 -15.80 14.28
N ALA A 44 -2.62 -16.30 14.27
CA ALA A 44 -1.49 -15.60 14.90
C ALA A 44 -1.22 -14.22 14.26
N VAL A 45 -1.15 -14.13 12.92
CA VAL A 45 -0.81 -12.88 12.22
C VAL A 45 -1.98 -11.89 12.08
N CYS A 46 -3.21 -12.29 12.44
CA CYS A 46 -4.41 -11.44 12.41
C CYS A 46 -5.02 -11.19 13.80
N ASN A 47 -4.40 -11.64 14.89
CA ASN A 47 -4.97 -11.53 16.24
C ASN A 47 -5.09 -10.06 16.70
N PRO A 48 -6.32 -9.50 16.88
CA PRO A 48 -6.52 -8.11 17.30
C PRO A 48 -5.89 -7.75 18.65
N SER A 49 -5.60 -8.74 19.49
CA SER A 49 -5.01 -8.56 20.82
C SER A 49 -3.48 -8.50 20.82
N HIS A 50 -2.81 -8.74 19.68
CA HIS A 50 -1.35 -8.61 19.55
C HIS A 50 -0.95 -7.16 19.22
N LEU A 51 0.26 -6.77 19.62
CA LEU A 51 0.89 -5.55 19.09
C LEU A 51 1.34 -5.79 17.65
N HIS A 52 0.75 -5.07 16.70
CA HIS A 52 1.19 -5.14 15.31
C HIS A 52 2.30 -4.11 15.03
N VAL A 53 3.49 -4.61 14.68
CA VAL A 53 4.60 -3.83 14.13
C VAL A 53 4.47 -3.80 12.61
N TRP A 54 4.52 -2.62 12.01
CA TRP A 54 4.20 -2.41 10.59
C TRP A 54 5.24 -1.53 9.90
N GLU A 55 5.94 -2.05 8.89
CA GLU A 55 6.95 -1.27 8.16
C GLU A 55 6.40 -0.64 6.88
N THR A 56 6.84 0.59 6.57
CA THR A 56 6.40 1.34 5.39
C THR A 56 7.49 2.24 4.80
N ASP A 57 7.44 2.42 3.48
CA ASP A 57 8.19 3.43 2.70
C ASP A 57 7.42 4.76 2.53
N SER A 58 6.15 4.80 3.00
CA SER A 58 5.19 5.88 2.79
C SER A 58 4.85 6.20 1.32
N ASP A 59 4.96 5.25 0.39
CA ASP A 59 4.29 5.36 -0.92
C ASP A 59 2.75 5.36 -0.76
N ILE A 60 2.01 5.80 -1.78
CA ILE A 60 0.57 6.07 -1.68
C ILE A 60 -0.26 4.80 -1.43
N ASP A 61 0.11 3.66 -2.03
CA ASP A 61 -0.54 2.37 -1.75
C ASP A 61 -0.26 1.89 -0.31
N ASN A 62 0.96 2.11 0.17
CA ASN A 62 1.39 1.86 1.55
C ASN A 62 0.66 2.75 2.56
N LEU A 63 0.46 4.03 2.25
CA LEU A 63 -0.34 4.96 3.07
C LEU A 63 -1.83 4.58 3.08
N LEU A 64 -2.38 4.07 1.98
CA LEU A 64 -3.76 3.57 1.92
C LEU A 64 -3.94 2.25 2.68
N GLN A 65 -2.97 1.34 2.62
CA GLN A 65 -2.95 0.12 3.41
C GLN A 65 -2.81 0.40 4.93
N LEU A 66 -1.97 1.37 5.30
CA LEU A 66 -1.92 1.87 6.68
C LEU A 66 -3.22 2.56 7.09
N THR A 67 -3.89 3.31 6.19
CA THR A 67 -5.21 3.90 6.47
C THR A 67 -6.23 2.81 6.80
N GLN A 68 -6.29 1.74 6.01
CA GLN A 68 -7.13 0.57 6.27
C GLN A 68 -6.81 -0.08 7.62
N THR A 69 -5.55 -0.18 7.99
CA THR A 69 -5.11 -0.77 9.28
C THR A 69 -5.46 0.11 10.48
N ILE A 70 -5.13 1.41 10.41
CA ILE A 70 -5.39 2.41 11.47
C ILE A 70 -6.89 2.54 11.72
N VAL A 71 -7.72 2.57 10.67
CA VAL A 71 -9.18 2.64 10.80
C VAL A 71 -9.73 1.39 11.47
N LYS A 72 -9.27 0.19 11.08
CA LYS A 72 -9.65 -1.07 11.74
C LYS A 72 -9.29 -1.09 13.23
N ILE A 73 -8.06 -0.69 13.59
CA ILE A 73 -7.59 -0.61 14.98
C ILE A 73 -8.44 0.38 15.80
N ARG A 74 -8.75 1.57 15.26
CA ARG A 74 -9.66 2.54 15.90
C ARG A 74 -11.08 1.99 16.07
N THR A 75 -11.60 1.23 15.10
CA THR A 75 -12.92 0.61 15.19
C THR A 75 -12.99 -0.47 16.27
N LEU A 76 -11.96 -1.31 16.39
CA LEU A 76 -11.86 -2.34 17.45
C LEU A 76 -11.81 -1.71 18.86
N ALA A 77 -11.08 -0.60 19.00
CA ALA A 77 -11.08 0.20 20.23
C ALA A 77 -12.48 0.74 20.56
N GLY A 78 -13.15 1.35 19.58
CA GLY A 78 -14.47 1.97 19.76
C GLY A 78 -15.61 0.97 20.01
N ALA A 79 -15.55 -0.23 19.41
CA ALA A 79 -16.54 -1.29 19.62
C ALA A 79 -16.50 -1.89 21.04
N SER A 80 -15.42 -1.63 21.79
CA SER A 80 -15.16 -2.27 23.08
C SER A 80 -15.66 -1.48 24.30
N GLN A 81 -16.18 -0.25 24.16
CA GLN A 81 -16.64 0.56 25.30
C GLN A 81 -17.90 1.41 25.03
N PRO A 82 -18.85 1.45 25.98
CA PRO A 82 -19.79 2.57 26.13
C PRO A 82 -19.06 3.89 26.43
N GLN A 83 -19.70 5.04 26.19
CA GLN A 83 -19.12 6.37 26.37
C GLN A 83 -19.01 6.81 27.85
N SER A 84 -18.29 6.05 28.67
CA SER A 84 -17.96 6.39 30.07
C SER A 84 -16.48 6.73 30.23
N GLN A 85 -16.16 7.77 31.01
CA GLN A 85 -14.81 8.30 31.16
C GLN A 85 -13.82 7.29 31.77
N GLY A 86 -12.89 6.77 30.96
CA GLY A 86 -11.80 5.88 31.38
C GLY A 86 -10.67 5.85 30.34
N LYS A 87 -9.42 5.66 30.76
CA LYS A 87 -8.23 5.72 29.89
C LYS A 87 -7.86 4.38 29.23
N ASN A 88 -8.83 3.51 28.99
CA ASN A 88 -8.57 2.19 28.43
C ASN A 88 -8.11 2.35 26.96
N ALA A 89 -6.86 2.02 26.68
CA ALA A 89 -6.32 2.12 25.33
C ALA A 89 -7.00 1.11 24.39
N GLY A 90 -7.02 1.43 23.09
CA GLY A 90 -7.29 0.44 22.05
C GLY A 90 -6.09 -0.49 21.83
N PRO A 91 -6.23 -1.53 20.99
CA PRO A 91 -5.11 -2.37 20.56
C PRO A 91 -3.98 -1.51 19.96
N GLY A 92 -2.74 -1.85 20.31
CA GLY A 92 -1.55 -1.05 20.00
C GLY A 92 -0.99 -1.29 18.60
N MET A 93 -0.39 -0.26 18.02
CA MET A 93 0.31 -0.33 16.72
C MET A 93 1.66 0.37 16.80
N LEU A 94 2.70 -0.23 16.23
CA LEU A 94 3.99 0.43 15.99
C LEU A 94 4.22 0.52 14.49
N ILE A 95 4.34 1.74 13.95
CA ILE A 95 4.65 1.97 12.53
C ILE A 95 6.12 2.34 12.38
N LEU A 96 6.90 1.45 11.75
CA LEU A 96 8.30 1.63 11.42
C LEU A 96 8.42 2.27 10.03
N THR A 97 9.09 3.42 9.92
CA THR A 97 9.26 4.09 8.62
C THR A 97 10.69 3.92 8.11
N GLU A 98 10.83 3.44 6.87
CA GLU A 98 12.13 3.43 6.16
C GLU A 98 12.68 4.86 6.06
N VAL A 99 14.00 5.02 6.24
CA VAL A 99 14.70 6.30 6.09
C VAL A 99 15.13 6.46 4.63
N LYS A 100 14.30 7.15 3.84
CA LYS A 100 14.59 7.45 2.43
C LYS A 100 15.12 8.87 2.28
N GLU A 101 16.43 9.02 2.09
CA GLU A 101 17.09 10.34 2.05
C GLU A 101 17.00 11.06 0.69
N LYS A 102 16.61 10.37 -0.38
CA LYS A 102 16.43 11.01 -1.70
C LYS A 102 15.13 11.83 -1.75
N GLU A 103 15.20 12.96 -2.46
CA GLU A 103 14.06 13.84 -2.82
C GLU A 103 13.35 14.53 -1.64
N GLY A 104 14.04 14.77 -0.51
CA GLY A 104 13.49 15.55 0.61
C GLY A 104 12.30 14.88 1.32
N ARG A 105 12.14 13.57 1.13
CA ARG A 105 10.95 12.80 1.51
C ARG A 105 11.05 12.24 2.93
N ASP A 106 10.72 13.06 3.93
CA ASP A 106 10.65 12.57 5.32
C ASP A 106 9.44 11.62 5.52
N ASN A 107 9.67 10.32 5.27
CA ASN A 107 8.69 9.25 5.46
C ASN A 107 8.09 9.22 6.87
N PHE A 108 8.86 9.58 7.91
CA PHE A 108 8.38 9.64 9.29
C PHE A 108 7.43 10.82 9.48
N ALA A 109 7.74 11.99 8.93
CA ALA A 109 6.82 13.13 8.95
C ALA A 109 5.55 12.84 8.14
N ARG A 110 5.67 12.15 6.99
CA ARG A 110 4.52 11.71 6.18
C ARG A 110 3.58 10.79 6.96
N VAL A 111 4.12 9.75 7.61
CA VAL A 111 3.33 8.82 8.44
C VAL A 111 2.78 9.50 9.69
N CYS A 112 3.54 10.38 10.36
CA CYS A 112 3.02 11.21 11.45
C CYS A 112 1.85 12.11 10.98
N GLY A 113 1.92 12.66 9.77
CA GLY A 113 0.83 13.40 9.15
C GLY A 113 -0.41 12.54 8.90
N LEU A 114 -0.23 11.31 8.44
CA LEU A 114 -1.34 10.35 8.27
C LEU A 114 -2.00 9.98 9.60
N VAL A 115 -1.20 9.63 10.62
CA VAL A 115 -1.73 9.27 11.93
C VAL A 115 -2.43 10.48 12.59
N LYS A 116 -1.85 11.70 12.49
CA LYS A 116 -2.54 12.93 12.94
C LYS A 116 -3.86 13.13 12.21
N HIS A 117 -3.90 13.00 10.88
CA HIS A 117 -5.14 13.12 10.10
C HIS A 117 -6.19 12.13 10.59
N LEU A 118 -5.88 10.82 10.58
CA LEU A 118 -6.86 9.77 10.89
C LEU A 118 -7.29 9.72 12.35
N THR A 119 -6.44 10.13 13.31
CA THR A 119 -6.78 10.11 14.74
C THR A 119 -7.30 11.44 15.29
N GLY A 120 -6.92 12.57 14.69
CA GLY A 120 -7.10 13.90 15.29
C GLY A 120 -6.14 14.21 16.46
N ILE A 121 -5.19 13.32 16.77
CA ILE A 121 -4.27 13.44 17.91
C ILE A 121 -2.96 14.10 17.44
N ASP A 122 -2.42 15.03 18.25
CA ASP A 122 -1.08 15.55 18.07
C ASP A 122 -0.01 14.63 18.68
N GLY A 123 0.98 14.27 17.86
CA GLY A 123 2.00 13.27 18.19
C GLY A 123 3.05 13.78 19.15
N ARG A 124 3.25 13.08 20.27
CA ARG A 124 4.28 13.42 21.27
C ARG A 124 5.63 12.88 20.84
N LYS A 125 6.62 13.76 20.62
CA LYS A 125 7.97 13.37 20.22
C LYS A 125 8.75 12.78 21.40
N HIS A 126 9.43 11.67 21.16
CA HIS A 126 10.27 10.94 22.11
C HIS A 126 11.56 10.48 21.41
N LEU A 127 12.57 10.08 22.21
CA LEU A 127 13.88 9.60 21.74
C LEU A 127 14.46 10.48 20.63
N ASP A 128 14.72 11.74 20.98
CA ASP A 128 15.40 12.72 20.13
C ASP A 128 14.66 13.03 18.81
N GLY A 129 13.33 12.85 18.81
CA GLY A 129 12.49 13.02 17.62
C GLY A 129 12.49 11.81 16.68
N GLY A 130 13.14 10.71 17.07
CA GLY A 130 13.10 9.42 16.38
C GLY A 130 11.83 8.61 16.63
N VAL A 131 10.98 9.00 17.58
CA VAL A 131 9.69 8.36 17.90
C VAL A 131 8.60 9.42 18.08
N SER A 132 7.38 9.14 17.65
CA SER A 132 6.19 9.98 17.85
C SER A 132 4.99 9.15 18.30
N ALA A 133 4.38 9.48 19.44
CA ALA A 133 3.29 8.71 20.04
C ALA A 133 1.92 9.43 19.93
N PHE A 134 0.93 8.72 19.40
CA PHE A 134 -0.44 9.15 19.12
C PHE A 134 -1.46 8.29 19.89
N GLY A 135 -1.31 8.25 21.22
CA GLY A 135 -2.03 7.28 22.07
C GLY A 135 -1.47 5.88 21.86
N GLY A 136 -2.31 4.92 21.47
CA GLY A 136 -1.91 3.52 21.21
C GLY A 136 -1.14 3.29 19.91
N ILE A 137 -1.03 4.30 19.03
CA ILE A 137 -0.27 4.23 17.78
C ILE A 137 1.07 4.97 17.96
N VAL A 138 2.19 4.30 17.70
CA VAL A 138 3.55 4.86 17.83
C VAL A 138 4.28 4.77 16.49
N VAL A 139 4.75 5.91 15.98
CA VAL A 139 5.56 5.98 14.75
C VAL A 139 7.05 6.03 15.13
N VAL A 140 7.90 5.29 14.42
CA VAL A 140 9.33 5.14 14.72
C VAL A 140 10.17 5.32 13.45
N ARG A 141 11.21 6.17 13.53
CA ARG A 141 12.26 6.26 12.49
C ARG A 141 13.09 4.97 12.49
N GLY A 142 12.94 4.17 11.44
CA GLY A 142 13.68 2.94 11.21
C GLY A 142 15.07 3.19 10.63
N VAL A 143 15.39 2.46 9.57
CA VAL A 143 16.69 2.48 8.87
C VAL A 143 16.48 2.68 7.37
N ASP A 144 17.57 2.94 6.66
CA ASP A 144 17.59 2.89 5.19
C ASP A 144 17.91 1.46 4.73
N ASN A 145 16.91 0.76 4.19
CA ASN A 145 17.05 -0.66 3.81
C ASN A 145 17.94 -0.87 2.57
N ARG A 146 18.45 0.19 1.94
CA ARG A 146 19.49 0.11 0.89
C ARG A 146 20.84 -0.37 1.42
N HIS A 147 21.10 -0.22 2.72
CA HIS A 147 22.36 -0.65 3.34
C HIS A 147 22.23 -2.06 3.90
N THR A 148 22.90 -3.02 3.27
CA THR A 148 22.88 -4.45 3.62
C THR A 148 24.24 -4.93 4.12
N PRO A 149 24.34 -6.11 4.76
CA PRO A 149 25.64 -6.70 5.08
C PRO A 149 26.45 -6.96 3.81
N ALA A 150 27.68 -6.45 3.75
CA ALA A 150 28.64 -6.73 2.68
C ALA A 150 29.70 -7.73 3.18
N ALA A 151 30.35 -8.46 2.28
CA ALA A 151 31.50 -9.27 2.64
C ALA A 151 32.69 -8.38 3.02
N SER A 152 33.24 -8.55 4.22
CA SER A 152 34.51 -7.94 4.63
C SER A 152 35.68 -8.60 3.90
N LYS A 153 36.86 -7.98 3.98
CA LYS A 153 38.12 -8.55 3.48
C LYS A 153 38.47 -9.89 4.14
N ASP A 154 37.88 -10.18 5.31
CA ASP A 154 38.08 -11.40 6.11
C ASP A 154 37.00 -12.46 5.82
N GLY A 155 36.21 -12.29 4.76
CA GLY A 155 35.14 -13.20 4.34
C GLY A 155 33.88 -13.16 5.21
N LYS A 156 33.82 -12.29 6.23
CA LYS A 156 32.67 -12.17 7.15
C LYS A 156 31.66 -11.16 6.60
N THR A 157 30.39 -11.53 6.51
CA THR A 157 29.33 -10.59 6.13
C THR A 157 28.99 -9.65 7.29
N ALA A 158 29.19 -8.34 7.11
CA ALA A 158 28.99 -7.33 8.14
C ALA A 158 28.46 -6.01 7.57
N TYR A 159 27.83 -5.20 8.42
CA TYR A 159 27.56 -3.79 8.13
C TYR A 159 28.81 -2.95 8.43
N GLY A 160 29.01 -1.87 7.68
CA GLY A 160 29.95 -0.81 8.07
C GLY A 160 29.50 -0.13 9.37
N ASP A 161 30.44 0.42 10.15
CA ASP A 161 30.17 0.85 11.53
C ASP A 161 29.13 1.98 11.64
N GLU A 162 29.05 2.89 10.67
CA GLU A 162 28.02 3.93 10.61
C GLU A 162 26.62 3.32 10.43
N THR A 163 26.43 2.45 9.44
CA THR A 163 25.18 1.69 9.23
C THR A 163 24.83 0.90 10.49
N ARG A 164 25.80 0.18 11.07
CA ARG A 164 25.61 -0.61 12.29
C ARG A 164 25.18 0.25 13.48
N SER A 165 25.72 1.47 13.59
CA SER A 165 25.34 2.46 14.59
C SER A 165 23.89 2.91 14.42
N GLU A 166 23.45 3.28 13.21
CA GLU A 166 22.06 3.64 12.96
C GLU A 166 21.09 2.47 13.12
N MET A 167 21.46 1.25 12.72
CA MET A 167 20.66 0.06 12.99
C MET A 167 20.48 -0.17 14.49
N ASN A 168 21.55 -0.04 15.28
CA ASN A 168 21.46 -0.18 16.74
C ASN A 168 20.61 0.94 17.38
N LYS A 169 20.68 2.18 16.87
CA LYS A 169 19.78 3.27 17.29
C LYS A 169 18.32 2.95 16.95
N ALA A 170 18.05 2.42 15.76
CA ALA A 170 16.70 1.99 15.36
C ALA A 170 16.17 0.83 16.21
N VAL A 171 16.98 -0.21 16.48
CA VAL A 171 16.62 -1.30 17.41
C VAL A 171 16.30 -0.74 18.80
N ARG A 172 17.11 0.21 19.34
CA ARG A 172 16.80 0.88 20.61
C ARG A 172 15.46 1.64 20.57
N ARG A 173 15.17 2.37 19.49
CA ARG A 173 13.87 3.08 19.32
C ARG A 173 12.70 2.10 19.31
N VAL A 174 12.80 1.01 18.54
CA VAL A 174 11.76 -0.03 18.42
C VAL A 174 11.54 -0.74 19.75
N ASN A 175 12.61 -1.19 20.44
CA ASN A 175 12.50 -1.91 21.70
C ASN A 175 11.83 -1.05 22.78
N VAL A 176 12.29 0.20 22.97
CA VAL A 176 11.69 1.11 23.94
C VAL A 176 10.23 1.44 23.59
N ALA A 177 9.87 1.51 22.30
CA ALA A 177 8.48 1.69 21.89
C ALA A 177 7.61 0.47 22.23
N ILE A 178 8.05 -0.75 21.91
CA ILE A 178 7.34 -2.01 22.25
C ILE A 178 7.17 -2.14 23.76
N GLU A 179 8.25 -1.96 24.54
CA GLU A 179 8.23 -2.03 26.01
C GLU A 179 7.34 -0.96 26.67
N ARG A 180 7.07 0.17 25.99
CA ARG A 180 6.13 1.19 26.45
C ARG A 180 4.69 0.84 26.09
N ILE A 181 4.44 0.26 24.92
CA ILE A 181 3.10 -0.22 24.52
C ILE A 181 2.67 -1.42 25.39
N PHE A 182 3.57 -2.36 25.68
CA PHE A 182 3.34 -3.47 26.61
C PHE A 182 3.15 -3.06 28.09
N LYS A 183 3.15 -1.76 28.40
CA LYS A 183 2.81 -1.19 29.71
C LYS A 183 1.47 -0.43 29.71
N LEU A 184 0.72 -0.50 28.62
CA LEU A 184 -0.68 -0.06 28.54
C LEU A 184 -1.60 -1.21 29.00
N ASP A 185 -2.75 -0.87 29.59
CA ASP A 185 -3.59 -1.82 30.34
C ASP A 185 -4.12 -3.01 29.49
N VAL A 186 -4.25 -2.84 28.17
CA VAL A 186 -4.58 -3.89 27.18
C VAL A 186 -3.60 -5.08 27.26
N PHE A 187 -2.34 -4.78 27.58
CA PHE A 187 -1.21 -5.70 27.66
C PHE A 187 -0.79 -6.00 29.11
N ALA A 188 -1.64 -5.70 30.10
CA ALA A 188 -1.32 -5.90 31.53
C ALA A 188 -1.00 -7.38 31.87
N SER A 189 -1.75 -8.32 31.28
CA SER A 189 -1.45 -9.76 31.34
C SER A 189 -0.18 -10.09 30.55
N GLU A 190 0.77 -10.80 31.18
CA GLU A 190 2.00 -11.29 30.54
C GLU A 190 1.70 -12.14 29.29
N PHE A 191 0.62 -12.93 29.33
CA PHE A 191 0.17 -13.76 28.21
C PHE A 191 -0.30 -12.92 27.01
N ASN A 192 -0.71 -11.67 27.23
CA ASN A 192 -1.12 -10.74 26.16
C ASN A 192 0.06 -9.98 25.54
N LYS A 193 1.26 -10.00 26.15
CA LYS A 193 2.46 -9.25 25.69
C LYS A 193 3.10 -9.93 24.48
N LYS A 194 2.32 -10.02 23.41
CA LYS A 194 2.65 -10.68 22.14
C LYS A 194 2.60 -9.69 20.99
N LEU A 195 3.44 -9.92 19.98
CA LEU A 195 3.54 -9.06 18.80
C LEU A 195 3.61 -9.86 17.50
N VAL A 196 3.18 -9.20 16.42
CA VAL A 196 3.24 -9.67 15.03
C VAL A 196 4.04 -8.65 14.23
N TRP A 197 4.95 -9.10 13.36
CA TRP A 197 5.79 -8.21 12.57
C TRP A 197 5.46 -8.25 11.08
N HIS A 198 4.85 -7.18 10.58
CA HIS A 198 4.53 -6.97 9.16
C HIS A 198 5.68 -6.21 8.48
N HIS A 199 6.66 -6.95 7.99
CA HIS A 199 7.91 -6.44 7.42
C HIS A 199 7.74 -5.96 5.98
N GLY A 200 8.63 -5.06 5.55
CA GLY A 200 8.80 -4.61 4.17
C GLY A 200 9.44 -5.68 3.27
N PRO A 201 9.87 -5.30 2.05
CA PRO A 201 10.42 -6.24 1.08
C PRO A 201 11.89 -6.63 1.33
N VAL A 202 12.62 -5.93 2.22
CA VAL A 202 14.06 -6.16 2.45
C VAL A 202 14.30 -6.63 3.88
N ILE A 203 14.71 -7.89 4.06
CA ILE A 203 14.62 -8.60 5.36
C ILE A 203 15.74 -8.27 6.36
N HIS A 204 16.75 -7.51 5.95
CA HIS A 204 18.01 -7.32 6.67
C HIS A 204 17.84 -6.63 8.03
N PHE A 205 16.93 -5.67 8.17
CA PHE A 205 16.67 -5.02 9.45
C PHE A 205 15.96 -5.95 10.44
N LEU A 206 14.99 -6.76 10.00
CA LEU A 206 14.32 -7.76 10.85
C LEU A 206 15.31 -8.81 11.36
N LEU A 207 16.21 -9.31 10.52
CA LEU A 207 17.25 -10.26 10.94
C LEU A 207 18.16 -9.64 12.01
N HIS A 208 18.62 -8.40 11.80
CA HIS A 208 19.41 -7.67 12.79
C HIS A 208 18.63 -7.44 14.08
N TRP A 209 17.35 -7.06 14.01
CA TRP A 209 16.49 -6.88 15.18
C TRP A 209 16.31 -8.18 15.96
N ILE A 210 15.95 -9.29 15.31
CA ILE A 210 15.81 -10.60 15.97
C ILE A 210 17.11 -10.96 16.69
N ASN A 211 18.25 -10.85 16.01
CA ASN A 211 19.56 -11.21 16.56
C ASN A 211 19.99 -10.33 17.74
N THR A 212 19.74 -9.02 17.69
CA THR A 212 20.23 -8.04 18.69
C THR A 212 19.23 -7.62 19.76
N THR A 213 17.94 -7.92 19.59
CA THR A 213 16.91 -7.60 20.59
C THR A 213 16.96 -8.51 21.82
N SER A 214 16.32 -8.09 22.90
CA SER A 214 16.31 -8.82 24.17
C SER A 214 15.56 -10.17 24.03
N PRO A 215 15.95 -11.23 24.78
CA PRO A 215 15.26 -12.52 24.73
C PRO A 215 13.75 -12.42 25.02
N TYR A 216 13.34 -11.49 25.89
CA TYR A 216 11.95 -11.18 26.20
C TYR A 216 11.16 -10.64 24.99
N LEU A 217 11.71 -9.66 24.26
CA LEU A 217 11.06 -9.14 23.05
C LEU A 217 11.08 -10.17 21.91
N ARG A 218 12.10 -11.02 21.88
CA ARG A 218 12.22 -12.12 20.91
C ARG A 218 11.15 -13.21 21.15
N SER A 219 10.87 -13.58 22.41
CA SER A 219 9.81 -14.54 22.77
C SER A 219 8.40 -13.94 22.81
N SER A 220 8.29 -12.61 22.72
CA SER A 220 7.02 -11.91 22.47
C SER A 220 6.55 -12.02 21.02
N LEU A 221 7.44 -12.31 20.06
CA LEU A 221 7.08 -12.49 18.66
C LEU A 221 6.26 -13.78 18.47
N THR A 222 5.17 -13.69 17.68
CA THR A 222 4.25 -14.82 17.41
C THR A 222 4.14 -15.19 15.94
N GLY A 223 4.45 -14.26 15.04
CA GLY A 223 4.40 -14.47 13.61
C GLY A 223 4.95 -13.27 12.85
N ILE A 224 5.40 -13.52 11.63
CA ILE A 224 5.98 -12.53 10.73
C ILE A 224 5.18 -12.59 9.42
N THR A 225 4.88 -11.45 8.80
CA THR A 225 4.46 -11.42 7.39
C THR A 225 5.41 -10.53 6.60
N ILE A 226 5.87 -10.98 5.43
CA ILE A 226 6.86 -10.25 4.62
C ILE A 226 6.30 -10.08 3.20
N HIS A 227 6.04 -8.83 2.80
CA HIS A 227 5.48 -8.56 1.48
C HIS A 227 6.55 -8.28 0.43
N SER A 228 6.31 -8.70 -0.81
CA SER A 228 7.16 -8.42 -1.99
C SER A 228 8.67 -8.68 -1.78
N ALA A 229 9.07 -9.57 -0.87
CA ALA A 229 10.48 -9.95 -0.68
C ALA A 229 10.94 -10.97 -1.74
N LEU A 230 10.02 -11.83 -2.18
CA LEU A 230 10.19 -12.89 -3.17
C LEU A 230 9.12 -12.75 -4.26
N SER A 231 9.46 -13.15 -5.48
CA SER A 231 8.50 -13.38 -6.57
C SER A 231 8.33 -14.87 -6.81
N PHE A 232 7.08 -15.29 -7.03
CA PHE A 232 6.72 -16.66 -7.39
C PHE A 232 6.18 -16.76 -8.84
N THR A 233 6.26 -15.67 -9.62
CA THR A 233 5.76 -15.61 -11.02
C THR A 233 6.72 -16.12 -12.08
N SER A 234 8.01 -16.22 -11.74
CA SER A 234 9.04 -16.68 -12.67
C SER A 234 8.90 -18.18 -12.93
N SER A 235 8.82 -18.58 -14.20
CA SER A 235 8.86 -20.00 -14.62
C SER A 235 10.18 -20.70 -14.25
N ASN A 236 11.18 -19.93 -13.81
CA ASN A 236 12.50 -20.41 -13.39
C ASN A 236 12.64 -20.59 -11.86
N GLY A 237 11.54 -20.51 -11.10
CA GLY A 237 11.54 -20.68 -9.64
C GLY A 237 11.54 -19.37 -8.86
N VAL A 238 11.63 -19.49 -7.53
CA VAL A 238 11.59 -18.36 -6.61
C VAL A 238 12.87 -17.54 -6.73
N GLN A 239 12.70 -16.22 -6.84
CA GLN A 239 13.78 -15.24 -6.87
C GLN A 239 13.39 -14.01 -6.03
N PRO A 240 14.34 -13.20 -5.53
CA PRO A 240 14.02 -11.91 -4.93
C PRO A 240 13.18 -11.03 -5.88
N SER A 241 12.15 -10.36 -5.37
CA SER A 241 11.31 -9.49 -6.23
C SER A 241 12.09 -8.21 -6.67
N PRO A 242 11.57 -7.41 -7.62
CA PRO A 242 12.15 -6.11 -7.95
C PRO A 242 12.34 -5.18 -6.75
N LEU A 243 11.47 -5.25 -5.73
CA LEU A 243 11.61 -4.53 -4.46
C LEU A 243 12.50 -5.29 -3.47
N GLY A 244 12.38 -6.62 -3.43
CA GLY A 244 13.15 -7.50 -2.57
C GLY A 244 14.59 -7.77 -3.02
N ARG A 245 15.04 -7.17 -4.13
CA ARG A 245 16.31 -7.46 -4.83
C ARG A 245 17.60 -7.32 -4.01
N LEU A 246 17.52 -6.76 -2.80
CA LEU A 246 18.62 -6.66 -1.85
C LEU A 246 18.71 -7.86 -0.90
N ASN A 247 17.70 -8.74 -0.88
CA ASN A 247 17.71 -9.99 -0.15
C ASN A 247 18.67 -11.00 -0.80
N THR A 248 19.42 -11.74 0.02
CA THR A 248 20.31 -12.82 -0.43
C THR A 248 19.78 -14.18 0.06
N LEU A 249 20.12 -15.27 -0.63
CA LEU A 249 19.72 -16.62 -0.23
C LEU A 249 20.17 -16.98 1.20
N PRO A 250 21.40 -16.64 1.65
CA PRO A 250 21.81 -16.83 3.05
C PRO A 250 20.96 -16.03 4.07
N ALA A 251 20.51 -14.82 3.72
CA ALA A 251 19.61 -14.05 4.59
C ALA A 251 18.23 -14.71 4.72
N LEU A 252 17.71 -15.29 3.62
CA LEU A 252 16.44 -16.03 3.63
C LEU A 252 16.54 -17.35 4.42
N ALA A 253 17.66 -18.06 4.32
CA ALA A 253 17.94 -19.23 5.16
C ALA A 253 18.09 -18.85 6.65
N THR A 254 18.64 -17.66 6.95
CA THR A 254 18.74 -17.14 8.33
C THR A 254 17.36 -16.78 8.89
N LEU A 255 16.44 -16.28 8.05
CA LEU A 255 15.04 -16.06 8.43
C LEU A 255 14.34 -17.39 8.78
N GLU A 256 14.53 -18.43 7.98
CA GLU A 256 13.97 -19.77 8.23
C GLU A 256 14.52 -20.38 9.54
N GLU A 257 15.83 -20.23 9.78
CA GLU A 257 16.45 -20.65 11.03
C GLU A 257 15.87 -19.90 12.24
N TYR A 258 15.76 -18.57 12.16
CA TYR A 258 15.20 -17.77 13.25
C TYR A 258 13.72 -18.08 13.52
N THR A 259 12.90 -18.29 12.49
CA THR A 259 11.47 -18.65 12.68
C THR A 259 11.32 -20.05 13.25
N ARG A 260 12.16 -21.00 12.82
CA ARG A 260 12.25 -22.36 13.37
C ARG A 260 12.66 -22.36 14.84
N THR A 261 13.76 -21.69 15.17
CA THR A 261 14.30 -21.58 16.55
C THR A 261 13.32 -20.86 17.51
N LEU A 262 12.47 -19.96 17.00
CA LEU A 262 11.44 -19.28 17.80
C LEU A 262 10.07 -19.99 17.82
N GLY A 263 9.88 -21.05 17.04
CA GLY A 263 8.60 -21.76 16.96
C GLY A 263 7.46 -20.95 16.32
N ILE A 264 7.78 -20.04 15.39
CA ILE A 264 6.84 -19.11 14.75
C ILE A 264 6.75 -19.33 13.24
N SER A 265 5.71 -18.79 12.60
CA SER A 265 5.58 -18.76 11.14
C SER A 265 6.05 -17.44 10.53
N ALA A 266 6.68 -17.53 9.35
CA ALA A 266 6.84 -16.39 8.43
C ALA A 266 5.97 -16.60 7.19
N VAL A 267 5.06 -15.64 6.94
CA VAL A 267 4.12 -15.66 5.81
C VAL A 267 4.59 -14.69 4.72
N PHE A 268 5.02 -15.21 3.58
CA PHE A 268 5.31 -14.41 2.41
C PHE A 268 4.00 -13.93 1.76
N LEU A 269 3.97 -12.64 1.41
CA LEU A 269 2.85 -11.96 0.77
C LEU A 269 3.31 -11.45 -0.60
N ASP A 270 3.10 -12.25 -1.64
CA ASP A 270 3.30 -11.83 -3.04
C ASP A 270 1.98 -11.30 -3.61
N THR A 271 2.05 -10.31 -4.51
CA THR A 271 0.87 -9.71 -5.15
C THR A 271 0.27 -10.65 -6.17
N ALA A 272 1.09 -11.28 -7.01
CA ALA A 272 0.62 -12.18 -8.05
C ALA A 272 0.08 -13.50 -7.48
N ALA A 273 0.76 -14.10 -6.49
CA ALA A 273 0.25 -15.26 -5.76
C ALA A 273 -1.12 -15.00 -5.08
N GLN A 274 -1.42 -13.75 -4.72
CA GLN A 274 -2.71 -13.33 -4.16
C GLN A 274 -3.73 -12.83 -5.20
N LEU A 275 -3.41 -12.86 -6.50
CA LEU A 275 -4.22 -12.29 -7.59
C LEU A 275 -4.47 -10.76 -7.46
N VAL A 276 -3.53 -10.03 -6.85
CA VAL A 276 -3.51 -8.55 -6.78
C VAL A 276 -2.68 -8.00 -7.95
N THR A 277 -3.11 -8.28 -9.18
CA THR A 277 -2.28 -8.12 -10.39
C THR A 277 -2.32 -6.71 -11.00
N PHE A 278 -3.41 -5.96 -10.84
CA PHE A 278 -3.54 -4.62 -11.43
C PHE A 278 -2.58 -3.62 -10.76
N GLU A 279 -1.99 -2.73 -11.57
CA GLU A 279 -1.03 -1.70 -11.15
C GLU A 279 -1.69 -0.42 -10.61
N TYR A 280 -2.96 -0.18 -10.95
CA TYR A 280 -3.63 1.12 -10.76
C TYR A 280 -4.60 1.14 -9.58
N LEU A 281 -4.49 2.16 -8.74
CA LEU A 281 -5.33 2.38 -7.56
C LEU A 281 -6.82 2.59 -7.92
N THR A 282 -7.09 3.16 -9.10
CA THR A 282 -8.42 3.28 -9.73
C THR A 282 -9.14 1.95 -9.87
N THR A 283 -8.43 0.85 -10.15
CA THR A 283 -9.03 -0.48 -10.27
C THR A 283 -9.54 -1.02 -8.93
N TYR A 284 -8.89 -0.66 -7.82
CA TYR A 284 -9.22 -1.13 -6.48
C TYR A 284 -10.06 -0.15 -5.65
N MET A 285 -10.18 1.10 -6.10
CA MET A 285 -10.94 2.16 -5.43
C MET A 285 -11.76 2.95 -6.45
N TYR A 286 -13.07 2.75 -6.46
CA TYR A 286 -13.94 3.48 -7.37
C TYR A 286 -14.01 4.97 -6.98
N PHE A 287 -14.01 5.87 -7.97
CA PHE A 287 -13.78 7.32 -7.79
C PHE A 287 -12.50 7.67 -6.98
N PHE A 288 -11.42 6.89 -7.15
CA PHE A 288 -10.16 7.08 -6.41
C PHE A 288 -9.67 8.54 -6.36
N GLY A 289 -9.58 9.20 -7.51
CA GLY A 289 -9.09 10.58 -7.61
C GLY A 289 -9.94 11.59 -6.84
N TYR A 290 -11.24 11.36 -6.69
CA TYR A 290 -12.10 12.21 -5.86
C TYR A 290 -11.86 11.95 -4.36
N TYR A 291 -11.84 10.68 -3.95
CA TYR A 291 -11.85 10.31 -2.53
C TYR A 291 -10.49 10.28 -1.84
N ILE A 292 -9.38 10.32 -2.58
CA ILE A 292 -8.03 10.24 -2.00
C ILE A 292 -7.75 11.34 -0.96
N ASN A 293 -8.28 12.56 -1.15
CA ASN A 293 -8.13 13.68 -0.21
C ASN A 293 -9.06 13.60 1.02
N THR A 294 -9.97 12.61 1.10
CA THR A 294 -10.64 12.23 2.36
C THR A 294 -9.73 11.29 3.18
N LEU A 295 -9.10 10.33 2.49
CA LEU A 295 -8.29 9.26 3.11
C LEU A 295 -6.93 9.77 3.60
N LEU A 296 -6.26 10.59 2.79
CA LEU A 296 -4.95 11.16 3.06
C LEU A 296 -5.04 12.70 3.04
N PRO A 297 -4.34 13.43 3.94
CA PRO A 297 -4.32 14.89 3.90
C PRO A 297 -3.45 15.39 2.74
N ALA A 298 -3.78 16.56 2.18
CA ALA A 298 -3.16 17.11 0.97
C ALA A 298 -1.62 17.09 0.93
N PRO A 299 -0.86 17.38 2.01
CA PRO A 299 0.61 17.28 2.00
C PRO A 299 1.17 15.88 1.68
N LEU A 300 0.37 14.81 1.84
CA LEU A 300 0.78 13.46 1.45
C LEU A 300 0.47 13.19 -0.02
N THR A 301 -0.70 13.59 -0.51
CA THR A 301 -1.18 13.34 -1.88
C THR A 301 -0.47 14.22 -2.91
N ARG A 302 -0.13 15.46 -2.54
CA ARG A 302 0.48 16.47 -3.41
C ARG A 302 1.74 16.00 -4.15
N ILE A 303 2.63 15.22 -3.52
CA ILE A 303 3.84 14.71 -4.21
C ILE A 303 3.50 13.70 -5.32
N HIS A 304 2.47 12.88 -5.12
CA HIS A 304 1.99 11.91 -6.12
C HIS A 304 1.21 12.59 -7.25
N LEU A 305 0.50 13.68 -6.91
CA LEU A 305 -0.14 14.58 -7.87
C LEU A 305 0.91 15.29 -8.75
N HIS A 306 1.94 15.86 -8.14
CA HIS A 306 3.03 16.55 -8.85
C HIS A 306 3.76 15.61 -9.81
N SER A 307 4.08 14.39 -9.37
CA SER A 307 4.69 13.34 -10.24
C SER A 307 3.79 13.00 -11.43
N ALA A 308 2.49 12.74 -11.17
CA ALA A 308 1.54 12.44 -12.24
C ALA A 308 1.35 13.59 -13.24
N GLN A 309 1.32 14.84 -12.78
CA GLN A 309 1.24 16.04 -13.62
C GLN A 309 2.48 16.17 -14.53
N ASP A 310 3.68 16.01 -13.96
CA ASP A 310 4.95 16.05 -14.67
C ASP A 310 5.05 14.93 -15.72
N ARG A 311 4.67 13.69 -15.36
CA ARG A 311 4.69 12.52 -16.25
C ARG A 311 3.65 12.61 -17.37
N LEU A 312 2.46 13.16 -17.11
CA LEU A 312 1.43 13.44 -18.13
C LEU A 312 1.90 14.47 -19.18
N VAL A 313 2.47 15.59 -18.74
CA VAL A 313 2.98 16.61 -19.66
C VAL A 313 4.20 16.09 -20.43
N ALA A 314 5.07 15.32 -19.78
CA ALA A 314 6.18 14.63 -20.45
C ALA A 314 5.68 13.67 -21.55
N PHE A 315 4.67 12.84 -21.27
CA PHE A 315 4.02 11.95 -22.25
C PHE A 315 3.44 12.72 -23.45
N ALA A 316 2.64 13.76 -23.21
CA ALA A 316 1.98 14.51 -24.27
C ALA A 316 2.99 15.20 -25.20
N PHE A 317 4.06 15.77 -24.64
CA PHE A 317 5.13 16.40 -25.43
C PHE A 317 6.12 15.42 -26.06
N ARG A 318 6.24 14.18 -25.55
CA ARG A 318 6.96 13.08 -26.23
C ARG A 318 6.28 12.69 -27.53
N LEU A 319 4.96 12.49 -27.51
CA LEU A 319 4.14 12.25 -28.71
C LEU A 319 4.28 13.41 -29.71
N TRP A 320 4.19 14.65 -29.22
CA TRP A 320 4.39 15.84 -30.06
C TRP A 320 5.80 15.89 -30.69
N GLY A 321 6.84 15.56 -29.91
CA GLY A 321 8.22 15.48 -30.38
C GLY A 321 8.38 14.48 -31.51
N ALA A 322 7.86 13.26 -31.36
CA ALA A 322 7.84 12.25 -32.42
C ALA A 322 7.06 12.74 -33.67
N CYS A 323 5.87 13.32 -33.50
CA CYS A 323 5.03 13.84 -34.60
C CYS A 323 5.61 15.09 -35.31
N ASN A 324 6.70 15.66 -34.80
CA ASN A 324 7.38 16.83 -35.36
C ASN A 324 8.89 16.59 -35.62
N SER A 325 9.38 15.37 -35.42
CA SER A 325 10.82 15.01 -35.46
C SER A 325 11.71 15.91 -34.59
N LYS A 326 11.21 16.33 -33.42
CA LYS A 326 11.89 17.21 -32.45
C LYS A 326 12.17 16.48 -31.14
N TYR A 327 13.35 16.75 -30.58
CA TYR A 327 13.91 16.01 -29.45
C TYR A 327 14.67 16.95 -28.51
N GLY A 328 14.91 16.52 -27.28
CA GLY A 328 15.70 17.26 -26.28
C GLY A 328 15.21 18.70 -26.05
N ALA A 329 16.12 19.66 -26.24
CA ALA A 329 15.87 21.08 -25.97
C ALA A 329 14.76 21.71 -26.82
N ASP A 330 14.52 21.23 -28.05
CA ASP A 330 13.43 21.75 -28.91
C ASP A 330 12.04 21.43 -28.34
N VAL A 331 11.90 20.25 -27.71
CA VAL A 331 10.66 19.87 -27.03
C VAL A 331 10.52 20.69 -25.75
N VAL A 332 11.56 20.77 -24.92
CA VAL A 332 11.57 21.58 -23.68
C VAL A 332 11.19 23.04 -23.94
N LYS A 333 11.74 23.67 -24.99
CA LYS A 333 11.38 25.03 -25.40
C LYS A 333 9.88 25.16 -25.71
N THR A 334 9.29 24.12 -26.30
CA THR A 334 7.86 24.07 -26.62
C THR A 334 7.00 23.81 -25.36
N VAL A 335 7.48 22.99 -24.41
CA VAL A 335 6.83 22.80 -23.09
C VAL A 335 6.81 24.11 -22.31
N GLN A 336 7.96 24.77 -22.17
CA GLN A 336 8.12 26.02 -21.45
C GLN A 336 7.26 27.16 -22.02
N ALA A 337 7.03 27.18 -23.34
CA ALA A 337 6.12 28.13 -23.99
C ALA A 337 4.63 27.90 -23.69
N ASN A 338 4.25 26.73 -23.16
CA ASN A 338 2.86 26.35 -22.88
C ASN A 338 2.52 26.23 -21.38
N LEU A 339 3.54 26.14 -20.51
CA LEU A 339 3.38 26.10 -19.05
C LEU A 339 3.48 27.50 -18.42
N ASP A 340 2.58 27.79 -17.47
CA ASP A 340 2.75 28.91 -16.54
C ASP A 340 3.89 28.60 -15.56
N HIS A 341 5.03 29.29 -15.70
CA HIS A 341 6.21 29.07 -14.86
C HIS A 341 5.93 29.29 -13.35
N GLY A 342 4.97 30.14 -12.97
CA GLY A 342 4.59 30.35 -11.58
C GLY A 342 3.91 29.12 -10.98
N LYS A 343 2.98 28.50 -11.73
CA LYS A 343 2.22 27.30 -11.30
C LYS A 343 2.98 25.99 -11.54
N ALA A 344 3.84 25.93 -12.55
CA ALA A 344 4.54 24.70 -12.94
C ALA A 344 5.77 24.39 -12.06
N ARG A 345 6.43 25.42 -11.51
CA ARG A 345 7.70 25.31 -10.77
C ARG A 345 7.70 24.32 -9.59
N ALA A 346 6.54 24.00 -9.03
CA ALA A 346 6.42 23.08 -7.90
C ALA A 346 6.38 21.59 -8.29
N TRP A 347 6.19 21.26 -9.58
CA TRP A 347 6.03 19.89 -10.07
C TRP A 347 6.79 19.58 -11.36
N ALA A 348 6.91 20.53 -12.29
CA ALA A 348 7.55 20.33 -13.58
C ALA A 348 9.06 20.11 -13.42
N SER A 349 9.52 18.89 -13.67
CA SER A 349 10.91 18.45 -13.48
C SER A 349 11.37 17.61 -14.68
N ALA A 350 10.72 16.47 -14.93
CA ALA A 350 10.92 15.67 -16.12
C ALA A 350 10.43 16.40 -17.37
N CYS A 351 9.25 17.04 -17.35
CA CYS A 351 8.71 17.68 -18.56
C CYS A 351 9.49 18.94 -19.00
N VAL A 352 10.38 19.47 -18.15
CA VAL A 352 11.32 20.55 -18.49
C VAL A 352 12.76 20.06 -18.65
N SER A 353 13.02 18.76 -18.52
CA SER A 353 14.33 18.15 -18.71
C SER A 353 14.52 17.65 -20.14
N ALA A 354 15.59 18.10 -20.81
CA ALA A 354 15.91 17.64 -22.17
C ALA A 354 16.19 16.13 -22.23
N ALA A 355 16.64 15.52 -21.13
CA ALA A 355 16.88 14.08 -21.03
C ALA A 355 15.57 13.25 -21.12
N SER A 356 14.40 13.84 -20.84
CA SER A 356 13.11 13.18 -20.93
C SER A 356 12.59 13.03 -22.36
N TYR A 357 13.26 13.64 -23.35
CA TYR A 357 12.85 13.75 -24.75
C TYR A 357 13.92 13.21 -25.71
N THR A 358 14.55 12.08 -25.38
CA THR A 358 15.35 11.32 -26.36
C THR A 358 14.46 10.83 -27.50
N LYS A 359 15.05 10.52 -28.66
CA LYS A 359 14.31 9.99 -29.82
C LYS A 359 13.48 8.76 -29.44
N ASP A 360 14.10 7.83 -28.74
CA ASP A 360 13.49 6.56 -28.36
C ASP A 360 12.37 6.77 -27.33
N ALA A 361 12.52 7.69 -26.37
CA ALA A 361 11.47 8.04 -25.41
C ALA A 361 10.29 8.76 -26.07
N CYS A 362 10.54 9.62 -27.07
CA CYS A 362 9.48 10.24 -27.88
C CYS A 362 8.71 9.21 -28.71
N GLN A 363 9.40 8.24 -29.31
CA GLN A 363 8.78 7.16 -30.10
C GLN A 363 8.04 6.14 -29.22
N ALA A 364 8.58 5.79 -28.05
CA ALA A 364 7.96 4.86 -27.10
C ALA A 364 6.63 5.35 -26.52
N ALA A 365 6.40 6.67 -26.46
CA ALA A 365 5.12 7.23 -25.99
C ALA A 365 3.91 6.86 -26.87
N ALA A 366 4.12 6.35 -28.09
CA ALA A 366 3.07 5.81 -28.96
C ALA A 366 2.74 4.32 -28.69
N LEU A 367 3.40 3.68 -27.72
CA LEU A 367 3.15 2.29 -27.34
C LEU A 367 1.98 2.18 -26.36
N ASP A 368 1.17 1.13 -26.50
CA ASP A 368 -0.02 0.87 -25.69
C ASP A 368 0.18 0.98 -24.17
N PRO A 369 1.28 0.50 -23.55
CA PRO A 369 1.51 0.66 -22.11
C PRO A 369 1.68 2.12 -21.68
N GLU A 370 2.41 2.94 -22.43
CA GLU A 370 2.60 4.37 -22.12
C GLU A 370 1.28 5.14 -22.30
N ILE A 371 0.50 4.82 -23.34
CA ILE A 371 -0.81 5.45 -23.56
C ILE A 371 -1.79 5.01 -22.46
N HIS A 372 -1.83 3.73 -22.08
CA HIS A 372 -2.69 3.24 -20.99
C HIS A 372 -2.30 3.90 -19.66
N HIS A 373 -1.00 4.01 -19.37
CA HIS A 373 -0.51 4.72 -18.19
C HIS A 373 -0.95 6.19 -18.17
N ALA A 374 -0.85 6.89 -19.32
CA ALA A 374 -1.35 8.25 -19.47
C ALA A 374 -2.88 8.36 -19.31
N VAL A 375 -3.67 7.39 -19.78
CA VAL A 375 -5.13 7.33 -19.54
C VAL A 375 -5.43 7.22 -18.04
N GLN A 376 -4.69 6.38 -17.31
CA GLN A 376 -4.90 6.18 -15.86
C GLN A 376 -4.50 7.42 -15.04
N LEU A 377 -3.34 8.02 -15.33
CA LEU A 377 -2.94 9.29 -14.70
C LEU A 377 -3.89 10.44 -15.07
N ALA A 378 -4.42 10.46 -16.29
CA ALA A 378 -5.38 11.48 -16.72
C ALA A 378 -6.75 11.34 -16.02
N ASP A 379 -7.17 10.11 -15.69
CA ASP A 379 -8.39 9.88 -14.90
C ASP A 379 -8.19 10.22 -13.43
N SER A 380 -7.07 9.78 -12.84
CA SER A 380 -6.74 9.97 -11.44
C SER A 380 -5.23 10.18 -11.25
N PRO A 381 -4.74 11.44 -11.23
CA PRO A 381 -3.32 11.78 -11.26
C PRO A 381 -2.68 11.61 -9.88
N PHE A 382 -2.45 10.37 -9.47
CA PHE A 382 -1.73 10.05 -8.23
C PHE A 382 -0.81 8.85 -8.47
N GLU A 383 0.45 9.16 -8.78
CA GLU A 383 1.46 8.19 -9.19
C GLU A 383 2.19 7.56 -7.99
N THR A 384 2.38 6.22 -8.00
CA THR A 384 3.24 5.54 -7.03
C THR A 384 4.72 5.81 -7.33
N PHE A 385 5.54 5.93 -6.30
CA PHE A 385 6.99 6.15 -6.47
C PHE A 385 7.72 4.98 -7.14
N GLY A 386 7.06 3.82 -7.26
CA GLY A 386 7.50 2.65 -8.03
C GLY A 386 6.82 2.46 -9.40
N ALA A 387 6.14 3.47 -9.95
CA ALA A 387 5.33 3.34 -11.17
C ALA A 387 6.12 2.98 -12.44
N GLY A 388 5.62 1.97 -13.17
CA GLY A 388 6.18 1.50 -14.45
C GLY A 388 7.00 0.21 -14.38
N ASN A 389 6.93 -0.54 -13.26
CA ASN A 389 7.61 -1.82 -13.09
C ASN A 389 6.78 -3.05 -13.56
N GLY A 390 5.58 -2.87 -14.12
CA GLY A 390 4.74 -3.98 -14.60
C GLY A 390 4.21 -4.89 -13.49
N ALA A 391 4.07 -4.35 -12.27
CA ALA A 391 3.84 -5.13 -11.06
C ALA A 391 2.72 -4.52 -10.21
N GLY A 392 1.78 -5.36 -9.79
CA GLY A 392 0.64 -4.96 -8.98
C GLY A 392 1.04 -4.33 -7.64
N LEU A 393 0.13 -3.51 -7.08
CA LEU A 393 0.34 -2.68 -5.89
C LEU A 393 0.89 -3.47 -4.70
N SER A 394 2.19 -3.29 -4.41
CA SER A 394 2.92 -4.13 -3.47
C SER A 394 2.44 -4.01 -2.02
N ALA A 395 1.93 -2.86 -1.59
CA ALA A 395 1.31 -2.76 -0.27
C ALA A 395 -0.01 -3.54 -0.19
N PHE A 396 -0.77 -3.66 -1.29
CA PHE A 396 -2.12 -4.23 -1.26
C PHE A 396 -2.11 -5.75 -0.98
N ALA A 397 -0.98 -6.43 -1.22
CA ALA A 397 -0.69 -7.78 -0.73
C ALA A 397 -0.80 -7.95 0.81
N ARG A 398 -0.89 -6.86 1.59
CA ARG A 398 -1.10 -6.88 3.05
C ARG A 398 -2.55 -6.64 3.49
N LEU A 399 -3.47 -6.27 2.59
CA LEU A 399 -4.86 -5.92 2.97
C LEU A 399 -5.64 -7.07 3.62
N MET A 400 -5.21 -8.31 3.38
CA MET A 400 -5.82 -9.55 3.84
C MET A 400 -5.33 -10.03 5.22
N VAL A 401 -4.33 -9.37 5.83
CA VAL A 401 -3.76 -9.74 7.14
C VAL A 401 -3.88 -8.61 8.17
N GLY A 402 -3.61 -8.91 9.44
CA GLY A 402 -3.59 -7.93 10.54
C GLY A 402 -4.87 -7.86 11.36
N PRO A 403 -4.95 -6.91 12.32
CA PRO A 403 -5.85 -6.99 13.48
C PRO A 403 -7.34 -6.89 13.14
N GLY A 404 -7.70 -6.44 11.94
CA GLY A 404 -9.07 -6.39 11.44
C GLY A 404 -9.29 -7.19 10.16
N ALA A 405 -8.53 -8.26 9.94
CA ALA A 405 -8.85 -9.27 8.94
C ALA A 405 -9.91 -10.23 9.53
N ALA A 406 -11.19 -9.98 9.26
CA ALA A 406 -12.26 -10.86 9.73
C ALA A 406 -12.23 -12.20 9.00
N SER A 407 -12.16 -13.30 9.76
CA SER A 407 -12.19 -14.70 9.29
C SER A 407 -11.24 -14.98 8.11
N PRO A 408 -9.92 -14.75 8.26
CA PRO A 408 -8.97 -14.78 7.14
C PRO A 408 -8.96 -16.13 6.39
N SER A 409 -9.12 -17.24 7.12
CA SER A 409 -9.14 -18.60 6.57
C SER A 409 -10.34 -18.92 5.67
N GLN A 410 -11.43 -18.15 5.72
CA GLN A 410 -12.53 -18.27 4.76
C GLN A 410 -12.12 -17.83 3.34
N TYR A 411 -11.08 -16.99 3.21
CA TYR A 411 -10.73 -16.30 1.97
C TYR A 411 -9.29 -16.52 1.51
N SER A 412 -8.42 -16.97 2.41
CA SER A 412 -7.00 -17.20 2.14
C SER A 412 -6.47 -18.43 2.86
N VAL A 413 -5.45 -19.07 2.26
CA VAL A 413 -4.68 -20.16 2.84
C VAL A 413 -3.24 -19.68 2.98
N ALA A 414 -2.71 -19.64 4.20
CA ALA A 414 -1.29 -19.49 4.43
C ALA A 414 -0.65 -20.88 4.29
N ALA A 415 -0.26 -21.24 3.06
CA ALA A 415 0.15 -22.59 2.70
C ALA A 415 1.54 -22.97 3.27
N PRO A 416 1.65 -24.01 4.13
CA PRO A 416 2.93 -24.60 4.52
C PRO A 416 3.82 -24.99 3.33
N LEU A 417 5.04 -24.44 3.29
CA LEU A 417 5.99 -24.67 2.21
C LEU A 417 7.44 -24.75 2.68
N GLU A 418 8.31 -25.27 1.83
CA GLU A 418 9.76 -25.31 1.98
C GLU A 418 10.41 -24.65 0.75
N ILE A 419 11.54 -23.95 0.94
CA ILE A 419 12.29 -23.28 -0.14
C ILE A 419 13.72 -23.81 -0.17
N SER A 420 14.17 -24.31 -1.31
CA SER A 420 15.56 -24.73 -1.51
C SER A 420 16.46 -23.53 -1.79
N PHE A 421 17.15 -23.04 -0.77
CA PHE A 421 18.13 -21.94 -0.87
C PHE A 421 19.52 -22.39 -1.38
N ALA A 422 19.70 -23.67 -1.72
CA ALA A 422 21.00 -24.27 -2.05
C ALA A 422 21.48 -24.00 -3.50
N GLY A 423 20.62 -23.48 -4.39
CA GLY A 423 20.96 -23.21 -5.79
C GLY A 423 21.41 -21.77 -6.02
N ALA A 424 22.53 -21.56 -6.72
CA ALA A 424 23.17 -20.25 -6.89
C ALA A 424 22.37 -19.20 -7.71
N SER A 425 21.26 -19.59 -8.37
CA SER A 425 20.49 -18.70 -9.27
C SER A 425 18.97 -18.95 -9.30
N MET A 426 18.49 -20.08 -8.78
CA MET A 426 17.09 -20.50 -8.84
C MET A 426 16.74 -21.27 -7.57
N ALA A 427 15.87 -20.72 -6.72
CA ALA A 427 15.34 -21.44 -5.56
C ALA A 427 14.06 -22.19 -5.95
N GLN A 428 14.00 -23.49 -5.67
CA GLN A 428 12.77 -24.27 -5.84
C GLN A 428 11.92 -24.21 -4.57
N PHE A 429 10.62 -24.45 -4.69
CA PHE A 429 9.69 -24.43 -3.56
C PHE A 429 8.74 -25.63 -3.61
N ARG A 430 8.23 -26.09 -2.47
CA ARG A 430 7.23 -27.18 -2.42
C ARG A 430 6.28 -27.02 -1.26
N ALA A 431 5.04 -27.50 -1.39
CA ALA A 431 4.15 -27.67 -0.25
C ALA A 431 4.77 -28.67 0.75
N CYS A 432 4.91 -28.29 2.01
CA CYS A 432 5.63 -29.07 3.02
C CYS A 432 5.05 -28.85 4.42
N SER A 433 4.80 -29.94 5.15
CA SER A 433 4.23 -29.93 6.50
C SER A 433 4.97 -30.93 7.40
N PRO A 434 5.41 -30.56 8.62
CA PRO A 434 5.44 -29.20 9.16
C PRO A 434 6.51 -28.32 8.48
N SER A 435 6.40 -27.00 8.67
CA SER A 435 7.37 -26.00 8.20
C SER A 435 7.22 -24.71 9.03
N SER A 436 8.23 -23.83 9.05
CA SER A 436 8.13 -22.44 9.56
C SER A 436 7.77 -21.40 8.48
N LEU A 437 7.84 -21.74 7.20
CA LEU A 437 7.56 -20.83 6.07
C LEU A 437 6.16 -21.05 5.47
N ARG A 438 5.51 -19.96 5.05
CA ARG A 438 4.17 -19.96 4.42
C ARG A 438 4.14 -19.03 3.21
N LEU A 439 3.28 -19.30 2.24
CA LEU A 439 2.84 -18.33 1.22
C LEU A 439 1.34 -18.07 1.37
N LEU A 440 0.92 -16.80 1.36
CA LEU A 440 -0.51 -16.47 1.37
C LEU A 440 -1.09 -16.63 -0.04
N LEU A 441 -2.06 -17.53 -0.18
CA LEU A 441 -2.80 -17.82 -1.41
C LEU A 441 -4.31 -17.52 -1.21
N PRO A 442 -5.08 -17.22 -2.28
CA PRO A 442 -6.53 -17.24 -2.25
C PRO A 442 -7.05 -18.63 -1.85
N SER A 443 -8.13 -18.69 -1.07
CA SER A 443 -8.73 -19.98 -0.74
C SER A 443 -9.37 -20.64 -1.98
N PRO A 444 -9.14 -21.94 -2.23
CA PRO A 444 -9.79 -22.65 -3.34
C PRO A 444 -11.31 -22.78 -3.15
N SER A 445 -11.84 -22.52 -1.95
CA SER A 445 -13.27 -22.49 -1.64
C SER A 445 -13.90 -21.09 -1.69
N LEU A 446 -13.21 -20.10 -2.27
CA LEU A 446 -13.75 -18.74 -2.44
C LEU A 446 -15.08 -18.76 -3.21
N PRO A 447 -16.16 -18.16 -2.68
CA PRO A 447 -17.39 -17.97 -3.44
C PRO A 447 -17.13 -17.12 -4.68
N ILE A 448 -17.43 -17.66 -5.86
CA ILE A 448 -17.27 -16.95 -7.14
C ILE A 448 -18.25 -15.77 -7.17
N ALA A 449 -17.71 -14.56 -7.32
CA ALA A 449 -18.52 -13.36 -7.55
C ALA A 449 -19.32 -13.48 -8.87
N PRO A 450 -20.51 -12.85 -8.97
CA PRO A 450 -21.22 -12.75 -10.25
C PRO A 450 -20.33 -12.02 -11.26
N SER A 451 -19.85 -12.74 -12.27
CA SER A 451 -18.91 -12.17 -13.23
C SER A 451 -19.58 -11.13 -14.12
N HIS A 452 -18.80 -10.13 -14.52
CA HIS A 452 -19.22 -9.10 -15.46
C HIS A 452 -18.94 -9.49 -16.93
N THR A 453 -18.48 -10.72 -17.21
CA THR A 453 -18.46 -11.21 -18.59
C THR A 453 -19.88 -11.20 -19.19
N PRO A 454 -20.04 -10.93 -20.50
CA PRO A 454 -21.33 -11.07 -21.17
C PRO A 454 -21.89 -12.47 -20.97
N ALA A 455 -23.22 -12.62 -20.88
CA ALA A 455 -23.88 -13.90 -20.56
C ALA A 455 -23.55 -15.07 -21.51
N ASN A 456 -22.96 -14.78 -22.68
CA ASN A 456 -22.51 -15.76 -23.68
C ASN A 456 -21.04 -16.21 -23.49
N VAL A 457 -20.33 -15.72 -22.45
CA VAL A 457 -18.91 -15.98 -22.19
C VAL A 457 -18.73 -16.45 -20.74
N THR A 458 -18.49 -17.74 -20.56
CA THR A 458 -18.11 -18.31 -19.26
C THR A 458 -16.68 -17.88 -18.92
N PRO A 459 -16.44 -17.19 -17.78
CA PRO A 459 -15.09 -16.80 -17.37
C PRO A 459 -14.27 -18.03 -16.98
N SER A 460 -12.94 -17.97 -17.14
CA SER A 460 -12.07 -19.02 -16.62
C SER A 460 -12.09 -19.02 -15.08
N PRO A 461 -11.83 -20.15 -14.41
CA PRO A 461 -11.79 -20.19 -12.94
C PRO A 461 -10.78 -19.21 -12.33
N ALA A 462 -9.65 -18.95 -13.01
CA ALA A 462 -8.66 -17.96 -12.60
C ALA A 462 -9.19 -16.53 -12.74
N GLN A 463 -9.89 -16.21 -13.83
CA GLN A 463 -10.55 -14.90 -14.02
C GLN A 463 -11.63 -14.67 -12.95
N ALA A 464 -12.45 -15.67 -12.67
CA ALA A 464 -13.48 -15.60 -11.64
C ALA A 464 -12.89 -15.37 -10.23
N GLN A 465 -11.76 -15.99 -9.90
CA GLN A 465 -11.02 -15.72 -8.65
C GLN A 465 -10.41 -14.32 -8.62
N LEU A 466 -9.78 -13.86 -9.72
CA LEU A 466 -9.24 -12.50 -9.85
C LEU A 466 -10.33 -11.43 -9.65
N GLU A 467 -11.50 -11.61 -10.26
CA GLU A 467 -12.65 -10.73 -10.09
C GLU A 467 -13.16 -10.74 -8.63
N THR A 468 -13.22 -11.90 -8.00
CA THR A 468 -13.63 -12.07 -6.59
C THR A 468 -12.66 -11.36 -5.63
N ILE A 469 -11.35 -11.52 -5.82
CA ILE A 469 -10.32 -10.82 -5.02
C ILE A 469 -10.38 -9.31 -5.24
N THR A 470 -10.52 -8.87 -6.49
CA THR A 470 -10.63 -7.44 -6.83
C THR A 470 -11.86 -6.80 -6.18
N ALA A 471 -13.03 -7.45 -6.28
CA ALA A 471 -14.27 -6.99 -5.65
C ALA A 471 -14.17 -6.97 -4.10
N ARG A 472 -13.48 -7.94 -3.49
CA ARG A 472 -13.21 -7.96 -2.04
C ARG A 472 -12.31 -6.81 -1.60
N ILE A 473 -11.27 -6.48 -2.38
CA ILE A 473 -10.41 -5.32 -2.11
C ILE A 473 -11.23 -4.03 -2.24
N GLN A 474 -12.01 -3.87 -3.33
CA GLN A 474 -12.91 -2.73 -3.52
C GLN A 474 -13.87 -2.55 -2.35
N GLY A 475 -14.60 -3.61 -1.93
CA GLY A 475 -15.50 -3.55 -0.77
C GLY A 475 -14.80 -3.20 0.54
N THR A 476 -13.58 -3.72 0.74
CA THR A 476 -12.75 -3.38 1.91
C THR A 476 -12.37 -1.89 1.92
N MET A 477 -11.90 -1.36 0.80
CA MET A 477 -11.48 0.04 0.69
C MET A 477 -12.68 1.01 0.71
N MET A 478 -13.83 0.62 0.18
CA MET A 478 -15.09 1.38 0.31
C MET A 478 -15.59 1.43 1.76
N GLY A 479 -15.49 0.33 2.53
CA GLY A 479 -15.83 0.33 3.96
C GLY A 479 -14.90 1.22 4.80
N VAL A 480 -13.60 1.23 4.47
CA VAL A 480 -12.61 2.15 5.08
C VAL A 480 -12.93 3.60 4.71
N LEU A 481 -13.20 3.87 3.43
CA LEU A 481 -13.56 5.20 2.94
C LEU A 481 -14.81 5.73 3.65
N GLU A 482 -15.88 4.94 3.77
CA GLU A 482 -17.10 5.37 4.44
C GLU A 482 -16.84 5.72 5.92
N ARG A 483 -16.04 4.91 6.62
CA ARG A 483 -15.67 5.21 8.02
C ARG A 483 -14.82 6.48 8.17
N VAL A 484 -13.92 6.76 7.22
CA VAL A 484 -13.17 8.03 7.23
C VAL A 484 -14.04 9.21 6.82
N ARG A 485 -14.97 9.03 5.87
CA ARG A 485 -15.94 10.04 5.42
C ARG A 485 -16.89 10.46 6.53
N GLN A 486 -17.27 9.54 7.43
CA GLN A 486 -18.02 9.86 8.66
C GLN A 486 -17.21 10.71 9.65
N ASP A 487 -15.89 10.46 9.78
CA ASP A 487 -15.00 11.21 10.68
C ASP A 487 -14.51 12.55 10.10
N LYS A 488 -14.49 12.71 8.76
CA LYS A 488 -13.81 13.82 8.04
C LYS A 488 -14.67 14.59 7.05
N GLY A 489 -15.83 14.07 6.68
CA GLY A 489 -16.68 14.63 5.63
C GLY A 489 -16.20 14.34 4.21
N MET A 490 -16.78 15.06 3.26
CA MET A 490 -16.47 14.98 1.83
C MET A 490 -15.09 15.61 1.52
N PRO A 491 -14.39 15.14 0.48
CA PRO A 491 -13.07 15.66 0.12
C PRO A 491 -13.16 17.14 -0.25
N ARG A 492 -12.17 17.92 0.19
CA ARG A 492 -11.93 19.29 -0.31
C ARG A 492 -10.68 19.26 -1.17
N ILE A 493 -10.73 19.97 -2.27
CA ILE A 493 -9.59 20.25 -3.15
C ILE A 493 -9.44 21.77 -3.16
N GLU A 494 -8.21 22.27 -3.14
CA GLU A 494 -7.93 23.70 -3.07
C GLU A 494 -7.93 24.38 -4.44
N ASP A 495 -8.12 25.71 -4.48
CA ASP A 495 -8.11 26.46 -5.74
C ASP A 495 -6.73 26.48 -6.42
N GLU A 496 -5.66 26.33 -5.64
CA GLU A 496 -4.30 26.09 -6.13
C GLU A 496 -4.23 24.83 -7.01
N GLU A 497 -4.84 23.72 -6.54
CA GLU A 497 -4.82 22.41 -7.20
C GLU A 497 -5.74 22.40 -8.44
N ARG A 498 -6.90 23.08 -8.37
CA ARG A 498 -7.73 23.42 -9.55
C ARG A 498 -6.97 24.28 -10.55
N GLY A 499 -6.15 25.22 -10.10
CA GLY A 499 -5.33 26.09 -10.93
C GLY A 499 -4.22 25.33 -11.67
N MET A 500 -3.48 24.47 -10.96
CA MET A 500 -2.42 23.64 -11.56
C MET A 500 -2.97 22.66 -12.61
N TRP A 501 -4.08 21.96 -12.32
CA TRP A 501 -4.65 21.01 -13.29
C TRP A 501 -5.12 21.68 -14.59
N LYS A 502 -5.66 22.91 -14.52
CA LYS A 502 -6.05 23.66 -15.72
C LYS A 502 -4.87 23.92 -16.66
N GLU A 503 -3.67 24.20 -16.14
CA GLU A 503 -2.47 24.32 -16.97
C GLU A 503 -2.02 22.98 -17.56
N VAL A 504 -2.14 21.88 -16.82
CA VAL A 504 -1.83 20.52 -17.31
C VAL A 504 -2.77 20.13 -18.45
N VAL A 505 -4.09 20.31 -18.29
CA VAL A 505 -5.08 20.05 -19.35
C VAL A 505 -4.83 20.91 -20.58
N LYS A 506 -4.49 22.20 -20.40
CA LYS A 506 -4.12 23.13 -21.48
C LYS A 506 -2.84 22.67 -22.21
N ALA A 507 -1.77 22.38 -21.49
CA ALA A 507 -0.47 22.03 -22.07
C ALA A 507 -0.52 20.67 -22.79
N CYS A 508 -1.12 19.66 -22.18
CA CYS A 508 -1.40 18.38 -22.83
C CYS A 508 -2.34 18.57 -24.03
N GLY A 509 -3.38 19.41 -23.91
CA GLY A 509 -4.30 19.73 -25.00
C GLY A 509 -3.58 20.26 -26.24
N VAL A 510 -2.72 21.27 -26.09
CA VAL A 510 -1.92 21.82 -27.20
C VAL A 510 -0.99 20.77 -27.81
N ALA A 511 -0.29 20.00 -26.98
CA ALA A 511 0.65 18.97 -27.46
C ALA A 511 -0.07 17.86 -28.25
N LEU A 512 -1.16 17.30 -27.71
CA LEU A 512 -1.95 16.24 -28.36
C LEU A 512 -2.72 16.75 -29.58
N ASP A 513 -3.12 18.02 -29.63
CA ASP A 513 -3.72 18.62 -30.82
C ASP A 513 -2.68 18.85 -31.92
N GLY A 514 -1.44 19.19 -31.57
CA GLY A 514 -0.30 19.23 -32.49
C GLY A 514 0.15 17.87 -33.04
N CYS A 515 -0.47 16.76 -32.60
CA CYS A 515 -0.26 15.40 -33.11
C CYS A 515 -1.32 14.94 -34.12
N LYS A 516 -2.47 15.65 -34.22
CA LYS A 516 -3.63 15.24 -35.03
C LYS A 516 -3.24 14.98 -36.48
N GLY A 517 -3.65 13.83 -37.02
CA GLY A 517 -3.37 13.42 -38.39
C GLY A 517 -1.91 13.02 -38.68
N ARG A 518 -1.04 12.96 -37.66
CA ARG A 518 0.36 12.49 -37.77
C ARG A 518 0.68 11.24 -36.95
N LEU A 519 -0.22 10.86 -36.03
CA LEU A 519 -0.10 9.63 -35.26
C LEU A 519 -0.32 8.39 -36.14
N PRO A 520 0.31 7.23 -35.83
CA PRO A 520 0.03 5.98 -36.52
C PRO A 520 -1.45 5.56 -36.43
N LYS A 521 -1.92 4.75 -37.39
CA LYS A 521 -3.30 4.25 -37.41
C LYS A 521 -3.64 3.52 -36.10
N GLY A 522 -4.76 3.90 -35.48
CA GLY A 522 -5.21 3.38 -34.18
C GLY A 522 -4.54 4.00 -32.95
N VAL A 523 -3.48 4.79 -33.10
CA VAL A 523 -2.88 5.55 -31.97
C VAL A 523 -3.67 6.82 -31.69
N ASP A 524 -4.16 7.52 -32.71
CA ASP A 524 -4.99 8.74 -32.54
C ASP A 524 -6.27 8.46 -31.72
N GLU A 525 -6.93 7.32 -31.97
CA GLU A 525 -8.07 6.82 -31.19
C GLU A 525 -7.72 6.57 -29.72
N LYS A 526 -6.60 5.88 -29.44
CA LYS A 526 -6.13 5.59 -28.08
C LYS A 526 -5.74 6.86 -27.32
N VAL A 527 -5.06 7.79 -27.99
CA VAL A 527 -4.72 9.13 -27.47
C VAL A 527 -6.00 9.98 -27.26
N GLY A 528 -7.06 9.72 -28.02
CA GLY A 528 -8.40 10.26 -27.79
C GLY A 528 -8.91 10.03 -26.37
N PHE A 529 -8.72 8.83 -25.80
CA PHE A 529 -9.09 8.56 -24.41
C PHE A 529 -8.25 9.36 -23.40
N VAL A 530 -6.97 9.63 -23.66
CA VAL A 530 -6.17 10.50 -22.78
C VAL A 530 -6.76 11.91 -22.76
N ARG A 531 -7.10 12.47 -23.94
CA ARG A 531 -7.78 13.77 -24.06
C ARG A 531 -9.14 13.78 -23.36
N GLU A 532 -9.90 12.67 -23.42
CA GLU A 532 -11.17 12.53 -22.70
C GLU A 532 -10.97 12.55 -21.18
N LYS A 533 -10.11 11.68 -20.63
CA LYS A 533 -9.93 11.56 -19.18
C LYS A 533 -9.37 12.85 -18.56
N LEU A 534 -8.46 13.55 -19.24
CA LEU A 534 -7.95 14.86 -18.78
C LEU A 534 -9.08 15.88 -18.47
N ALA A 535 -10.19 15.81 -19.21
CA ALA A 535 -11.33 16.71 -19.06
C ALA A 535 -12.53 16.11 -18.28
N ARG A 536 -12.72 14.78 -18.34
CA ARG A 536 -13.94 14.07 -17.88
C ARG A 536 -13.69 12.85 -16.97
N GLY A 537 -12.44 12.53 -16.67
CA GLY A 537 -12.09 11.45 -15.75
C GLY A 537 -12.45 11.78 -14.30
N THR A 538 -12.24 10.83 -13.38
CA THR A 538 -12.69 10.97 -11.99
C THR A 538 -12.12 12.21 -11.29
N TRP A 539 -10.90 12.63 -11.61
CA TRP A 539 -10.29 13.88 -11.15
C TRP A 539 -10.83 15.13 -11.86
N GLY A 540 -11.09 15.08 -13.17
CA GLY A 540 -11.75 16.18 -13.88
C GLY A 540 -13.12 16.51 -13.28
N TYR A 541 -13.89 15.47 -12.95
CA TYR A 541 -15.14 15.59 -12.20
C TYR A 541 -14.93 16.15 -10.78
N ALA A 542 -13.93 15.66 -10.05
CA ALA A 542 -13.58 16.13 -8.70
C ALA A 542 -13.27 17.64 -8.63
N LEU A 543 -12.66 18.18 -9.70
CA LEU A 543 -12.34 19.60 -9.82
C LEU A 543 -13.51 20.49 -10.31
N GLY A 544 -14.67 19.90 -10.58
CA GLY A 544 -15.85 20.63 -11.08
C GLY A 544 -15.74 21.03 -12.56
N ALA A 545 -15.08 20.23 -13.40
CA ALA A 545 -15.06 20.47 -14.84
C ALA A 545 -16.50 20.49 -15.42
N PRO A 546 -16.82 21.40 -16.35
CA PRO A 546 -18.18 21.57 -16.84
C PRO A 546 -18.63 20.35 -17.66
N SER A 547 -19.58 19.59 -17.11
CA SER A 547 -20.24 18.51 -17.83
C SER A 547 -20.91 19.06 -19.09
N SER A 548 -20.48 18.59 -20.26
CA SER A 548 -20.98 19.04 -21.57
C SER A 548 -22.37 18.48 -21.92
N ALA A 549 -23.06 17.86 -20.95
CA ALA A 549 -24.46 17.47 -21.01
C ALA A 549 -25.28 18.53 -20.27
N GLY A 550 -26.26 19.12 -20.95
CA GLY A 550 -26.88 20.37 -20.48
C GLY A 550 -27.71 20.23 -19.21
N GLY A 551 -27.66 21.25 -18.34
CA GLY A 551 -28.81 21.61 -17.51
C GLY A 551 -28.77 21.31 -16.01
N VAL A 552 -27.63 21.39 -15.32
CA VAL A 552 -27.60 21.52 -13.84
C VAL A 552 -26.73 22.72 -13.42
N ARG A 553 -27.17 23.44 -12.38
CA ARG A 553 -26.55 24.69 -11.87
C ARG A 553 -25.20 24.45 -11.17
N ASN A 554 -24.40 25.53 -11.09
CA ASN A 554 -23.13 25.62 -10.36
C ASN A 554 -23.16 24.92 -8.98
N PRO A 555 -22.23 23.99 -8.68
CA PRO A 555 -22.19 23.25 -7.41
C PRO A 555 -21.49 24.02 -6.26
N ALA A 556 -21.33 25.35 -6.36
CA ALA A 556 -20.49 26.13 -5.45
C ALA A 556 -20.95 26.16 -3.97
N THR A 557 -22.23 25.85 -3.70
CA THR A 557 -22.82 25.87 -2.35
C THR A 557 -23.81 24.72 -2.09
N ALA A 558 -24.00 23.79 -3.03
CA ALA A 558 -24.91 22.67 -2.86
C ALA A 558 -24.12 21.40 -2.44
N PRO A 559 -24.56 20.65 -1.41
CA PRO A 559 -24.01 19.33 -1.17
C PRO A 559 -24.37 18.43 -2.35
N VAL A 560 -23.37 18.01 -3.13
CA VAL A 560 -23.57 16.98 -4.16
C VAL A 560 -24.15 15.74 -3.46
N PRO A 561 -25.34 15.26 -3.83
CA PRO A 561 -25.87 14.04 -3.24
C PRO A 561 -24.89 12.92 -3.60
N ALA A 562 -24.33 12.26 -2.58
CA ALA A 562 -23.53 11.07 -2.80
C ALA A 562 -24.38 10.07 -3.60
N PRO A 563 -23.85 9.42 -4.65
CA PRO A 563 -24.64 8.51 -5.46
C PRO A 563 -25.31 7.46 -4.55
N SER A 564 -26.59 7.16 -4.75
CA SER A 564 -27.28 6.16 -3.92
C SER A 564 -26.59 4.81 -4.09
N PRO A 565 -26.47 3.94 -3.05
CA PRO A 565 -25.74 2.66 -3.15
C PRO A 565 -26.09 1.81 -4.39
N GLU A 566 -27.35 1.85 -4.83
CA GLU A 566 -27.86 1.19 -6.03
C GLU A 566 -27.23 1.73 -7.34
N SER A 567 -26.99 3.05 -7.42
CA SER A 567 -26.36 3.67 -8.59
C SER A 567 -24.90 3.26 -8.78
N TRP A 568 -24.16 2.95 -7.69
CA TRP A 568 -22.81 2.37 -7.78
C TRP A 568 -22.89 0.99 -8.45
N LEU A 569 -23.83 0.15 -8.02
CA LEU A 569 -24.04 -1.19 -8.56
C LEU A 569 -24.39 -1.17 -10.05
N SER A 570 -25.18 -0.20 -10.52
CA SER A 570 -25.40 -0.01 -11.96
C SER A 570 -24.18 0.52 -12.73
N GLY A 571 -23.24 1.19 -12.06
CA GLY A 571 -22.04 1.78 -12.67
C GLY A 571 -20.98 0.77 -13.10
N PHE A 572 -20.94 -0.44 -12.52
CA PHE A 572 -19.90 -1.43 -12.79
C PHE A 572 -19.81 -1.85 -14.28
N GLY A 573 -20.92 -1.80 -15.01
CA GLY A 573 -21.00 -2.31 -16.39
C GLY A 573 -20.26 -1.48 -17.45
N SER A 574 -20.20 -0.16 -17.34
CA SER A 574 -19.71 0.69 -18.44
C SER A 574 -18.21 1.01 -18.41
N TRP A 575 -17.50 0.67 -17.32
CA TRP A 575 -16.08 1.07 -17.15
C TRP A 575 -15.08 -0.06 -17.42
N ARG A 576 -15.48 -1.34 -17.33
CA ARG A 576 -14.57 -2.49 -17.60
C ARG A 576 -14.20 -2.69 -19.07
N GLN A 577 -14.97 -2.16 -20.03
CA GLN A 577 -14.57 -2.20 -21.44
C GLN A 577 -13.23 -1.50 -21.75
N GLN A 578 -12.68 -0.71 -20.80
CA GLN A 578 -11.35 -0.08 -20.92
C GLN A 578 -10.22 -0.88 -20.23
N SER A 579 -10.50 -1.95 -19.47
CA SER A 579 -9.48 -2.78 -18.80
C SER A 579 -9.04 -4.03 -19.57
N ASP A 580 -9.88 -4.54 -20.48
CA ASP A 580 -9.74 -5.90 -21.00
C ASP A 580 -8.70 -6.03 -22.15
N PHE A 581 -8.02 -4.93 -22.49
CA PHE A 581 -7.07 -4.81 -23.61
C PHE A 581 -5.75 -5.61 -23.47
N VAL A 582 -5.51 -6.27 -22.34
CA VAL A 582 -4.27 -7.05 -22.08
C VAL A 582 -4.41 -8.53 -22.50
N ALA A 583 -5.62 -9.00 -22.80
CA ALA A 583 -5.87 -10.39 -23.21
C ALA A 583 -5.72 -10.58 -24.74
N CYS A 584 -4.51 -10.87 -25.22
CA CYS A 584 -4.28 -11.29 -26.62
C CYS A 584 -4.96 -12.64 -26.92
N PRO A 585 -5.89 -12.72 -27.90
CA PRO A 585 -6.38 -13.98 -28.45
C PRO A 585 -5.49 -14.46 -29.61
N PRO A 586 -5.34 -15.78 -29.84
CA PRO A 586 -4.72 -16.29 -31.06
C PRO A 586 -5.58 -16.00 -32.30
N GLN A 587 -4.94 -15.95 -33.47
CA GLN A 587 -5.60 -15.59 -34.73
C GLN A 587 -6.70 -16.57 -35.14
N LEU A 588 -7.89 -16.06 -35.45
CA LEU A 588 -8.90 -16.74 -36.27
C LEU A 588 -9.47 -15.78 -37.33
N ARG A 589 -9.84 -16.34 -38.48
CA ARG A 589 -10.30 -15.59 -39.67
C ARG A 589 -11.79 -15.20 -39.55
N PRO A 590 -12.22 -14.08 -40.17
CA PRO A 590 -13.62 -13.68 -40.15
C PRO A 590 -14.51 -14.55 -41.05
N SER A 591 -15.74 -14.79 -40.60
CA SER A 591 -16.87 -15.26 -41.42
C SER A 591 -18.10 -14.37 -41.16
N THR A 592 -19.07 -14.35 -42.07
CA THR A 592 -19.93 -13.17 -42.31
C THR A 592 -21.42 -13.37 -42.07
N PHE A 593 -22.03 -12.46 -41.29
CA PHE A 593 -23.47 -12.10 -41.27
C PHE A 593 -24.49 -13.20 -40.88
N PRO A 594 -25.80 -12.90 -40.66
CA PRO A 594 -26.47 -11.59 -40.51
C PRO A 594 -27.26 -11.41 -39.19
N HIS A 595 -27.92 -10.25 -39.02
CA HIS A 595 -28.86 -9.95 -37.93
C HIS A 595 -30.08 -10.88 -37.85
N GLN A 596 -30.56 -11.13 -36.63
CA GLN A 596 -32.00 -11.13 -36.30
C GLN A 596 -32.26 -10.41 -34.96
N THR A 597 -33.48 -9.90 -34.77
CA THR A 597 -34.04 -9.45 -33.47
C THR A 597 -35.42 -10.10 -33.32
N PRO A 598 -35.96 -10.30 -32.09
CA PRO A 598 -37.00 -9.35 -31.66
C PRO A 598 -37.22 -9.16 -30.14
N ARG A 599 -37.71 -7.96 -29.80
CA ARG A 599 -38.80 -7.58 -28.85
C ARG A 599 -39.02 -8.32 -27.50
N HIS A 600 -39.03 -7.49 -26.44
CA HIS A 600 -40.02 -7.37 -25.36
C HIS A 600 -40.76 -8.59 -24.77
N ALA A 601 -40.67 -8.70 -23.44
CA ALA A 601 -41.82 -8.97 -22.55
C ALA A 601 -41.71 -8.10 -21.27
N ARG A 602 -42.84 -7.72 -20.65
CA ARG A 602 -42.90 -6.82 -19.48
C ARG A 602 -44.21 -7.01 -18.69
N LEU A 603 -44.12 -7.46 -17.43
CA LEU A 603 -45.14 -7.51 -16.34
C LEU A 603 -44.30 -7.65 -15.04
N GLN A 604 -44.52 -6.98 -13.89
CA GLN A 604 -45.70 -6.92 -12.98
C GLN A 604 -46.09 -8.30 -12.42
N ALA A 605 -46.29 -8.53 -11.12
CA ALA A 605 -46.05 -7.72 -9.90
C ALA A 605 -45.86 -8.72 -8.68
N HIS A 606 -46.12 -8.50 -7.38
CA HIS A 606 -46.81 -7.45 -6.59
C HIS A 606 -46.34 -7.45 -5.11
N GLN A 607 -47.21 -7.04 -4.16
CA GLN A 607 -47.07 -7.07 -2.69
C GLN A 607 -47.11 -8.51 -2.13
N SER A 608 -46.88 -8.85 -0.84
CA SER A 608 -46.90 -8.13 0.45
C SER A 608 -45.98 -8.90 1.47
N CYS A 609 -45.88 -8.71 2.80
CA CYS A 609 -46.66 -7.94 3.80
C CYS A 609 -45.83 -7.55 5.07
N ARG A 610 -46.51 -7.39 6.21
CA ARG A 610 -46.03 -7.08 7.59
C ARG A 610 -45.52 -8.36 8.30
N GLY A 611 -44.70 -8.34 9.37
CA GLY A 611 -44.12 -7.23 10.14
C GLY A 611 -44.58 -7.23 11.62
N HIS A 612 -43.64 -7.24 12.59
CA HIS A 612 -43.91 -7.04 14.02
C HIS A 612 -42.77 -6.27 14.72
N SER A 613 -43.11 -5.61 15.84
CA SER A 613 -42.23 -4.76 16.64
C SER A 613 -42.58 -4.91 18.12
N LEU A 614 -41.57 -5.07 18.97
CA LEU A 614 -41.67 -4.87 20.42
C LEU A 614 -40.40 -4.16 20.93
N ARG A 615 -40.57 -3.36 21.98
CA ARG A 615 -39.57 -2.47 22.61
C ARG A 615 -39.87 -2.38 24.13
N PRO A 616 -39.05 -1.73 24.98
CA PRO A 616 -38.46 -2.47 26.08
C PRO A 616 -38.72 -1.90 27.49
N ASP A 617 -38.43 -2.73 28.50
CA ASP A 617 -38.12 -2.31 29.87
C ASP A 617 -36.63 -2.61 30.15
N SER A 618 -35.81 -1.75 30.75
CA SER A 618 -35.97 -0.77 31.86
C SER A 618 -35.67 -1.35 33.25
N MET A 619 -34.45 -1.07 33.73
CA MET A 619 -34.10 -1.04 35.15
C MET A 619 -33.02 0.02 35.39
N ARG A 620 -33.23 0.85 36.41
CA ARG A 620 -32.20 1.73 36.99
C ARG A 620 -31.63 1.05 38.23
N LEU A 621 -30.32 1.19 38.46
CA LEU A 621 -29.73 1.07 39.79
C LEU A 621 -28.66 2.15 39.95
N ASP A 622 -28.86 3.02 40.94
CA ASP A 622 -27.84 3.95 41.42
C ASP A 622 -26.75 3.20 42.20
N ASN A 623 -25.52 3.70 42.15
CA ASN A 623 -24.62 3.57 43.29
C ASN A 623 -23.58 4.71 43.35
N ARG A 624 -23.34 5.23 44.56
CA ARG A 624 -22.41 6.33 44.86
C ARG A 624 -21.19 5.80 45.64
N ARG A 625 -20.10 6.59 45.62
CA ARG A 625 -18.77 6.34 46.24
C ARG A 625 -17.95 5.29 45.47
N LEU A 626 -16.73 5.60 45.02
CA LEU A 626 -15.59 6.00 45.84
C LEU A 626 -14.72 7.10 45.22
N MET A 627 -13.97 7.81 46.09
CA MET A 627 -12.92 8.77 45.73
C MET A 627 -11.53 8.23 46.09
N LEU A 628 -10.50 9.00 45.73
CA LEU A 628 -9.08 8.89 46.12
C LEU A 628 -8.26 7.81 45.37
N LEU A 629 -7.43 8.28 44.44
CA LEU A 629 -5.96 8.10 44.48
C LEU A 629 -5.31 8.94 43.36
N SER A 630 -5.11 10.23 43.62
CA SER A 630 -4.49 11.19 42.70
C SER A 630 -3.00 11.39 43.02
N GLY A 631 -2.13 10.59 42.41
CA GLY A 631 -0.68 10.73 42.51
C GLY A 631 -0.09 11.65 41.43
N THR A 632 0.10 12.92 41.75
CA THR A 632 0.92 13.86 40.95
C THR A 632 2.39 13.78 41.36
N PHE A 633 3.31 14.00 40.42
CA PHE A 633 4.73 14.17 40.72
C PHE A 633 5.33 15.30 39.88
N GLU A 634 6.03 16.22 40.53
CA GLU A 634 6.72 17.35 39.90
C GLU A 634 8.15 16.97 39.46
N PRO A 635 8.74 17.67 38.47
CA PRO A 635 10.16 17.55 38.16
C PRO A 635 10.98 18.53 39.04
N ASP A 636 11.90 18.00 39.86
CA ASP A 636 12.86 18.85 40.60
C ASP A 636 13.87 19.49 39.62
N VAL A 637 14.09 20.80 39.74
CA VAL A 637 14.93 21.60 38.83
C VAL A 637 16.04 22.27 39.62
N ARG A 638 17.27 21.77 39.47
CA ARG A 638 18.48 22.42 40.00
C ARG A 638 19.40 22.90 38.88
N ALA A 639 19.47 24.21 38.72
CA ALA A 639 20.46 24.90 37.88
C ALA A 639 21.48 25.66 38.76
N PRO A 640 22.72 25.87 38.30
CA PRO A 640 23.60 26.90 38.85
C PRO A 640 23.89 28.05 37.85
N ARG A 641 23.35 29.22 38.19
CA ARG A 641 23.80 30.62 37.98
C ARG A 641 24.86 30.97 36.91
N LYS A 642 24.55 32.04 36.16
CA LYS A 642 25.51 32.88 35.38
C LYS A 642 26.12 34.02 36.21
N LYS A 643 27.35 34.42 35.88
CA LYS A 643 27.90 35.81 35.80
C LYS A 643 29.07 35.73 34.78
N ALA A 644 29.14 36.47 33.67
CA ALA A 644 29.17 37.93 33.47
C ALA A 644 30.52 38.57 33.89
N LEU A 645 31.19 39.48 33.15
CA LEU A 645 31.11 39.93 31.75
C LEU A 645 32.29 40.93 31.52
N ARG A 646 33.17 40.76 30.51
CA ARG A 646 34.07 41.84 30.00
C ARG A 646 34.77 41.45 28.68
N ALA A 647 35.18 42.47 27.93
CA ALA A 647 35.95 42.47 26.67
C ALA A 647 36.47 43.92 26.43
N PRO A 648 37.21 44.25 25.35
CA PRO A 648 37.99 43.41 24.42
C PRO A 648 39.50 43.81 24.40
N SER A 649 40.30 43.17 23.53
CA SER A 649 41.53 43.76 22.95
C SER A 649 41.85 43.09 21.61
N GLU A 650 42.50 43.82 20.71
CA GLU A 650 42.93 43.37 19.38
C GLU A 650 44.35 42.76 19.43
N ASP A 651 44.67 41.82 18.53
CA ASP A 651 45.86 41.87 17.64
C ASP A 651 46.24 40.52 16.99
N GLY A 652 46.77 40.60 15.76
CA GLY A 652 47.89 39.75 15.29
C GLY A 652 47.63 38.28 14.87
N PRO A 653 47.91 37.90 13.60
CA PRO A 653 47.89 36.50 13.16
C PRO A 653 49.25 35.81 13.26
N SER A 654 49.27 34.50 13.52
CA SER A 654 50.41 33.64 13.13
C SER A 654 50.02 32.19 12.83
N THR A 655 50.41 31.74 11.65
CA THR A 655 50.49 30.34 11.21
C THR A 655 51.93 30.10 10.71
N PRO A 656 52.37 28.86 10.43
CA PRO A 656 51.89 27.54 10.85
C PRO A 656 52.98 26.71 11.58
N ARG A 657 52.62 25.53 12.13
CA ARG A 657 53.59 24.45 12.40
C ARG A 657 53.04 23.05 12.09
N THR A 658 53.52 22.51 10.97
CA THR A 658 53.82 21.07 10.80
C THR A 658 55.22 20.80 11.43
N PRO A 659 55.80 19.56 11.48
CA PRO A 659 55.35 18.30 10.86
C PRO A 659 55.52 17.02 11.73
N ARG A 660 55.15 15.86 11.14
CA ARG A 660 55.61 14.48 11.46
C ARG A 660 55.16 13.91 12.83
N VAL A 661 55.15 12.58 13.03
CA VAL A 661 55.48 11.47 12.09
C VAL A 661 54.21 10.85 11.53
#